data_AF-A0A3B9HP87-F1
#
_entry.id   AF-A0A3B9HP87-F1
#
_cell.length_a   1.000
_cell.length_b   1.000
_cell.length_c   1.000
_cell.angle_alpha   90.00
_cell.angle_beta   90.00
_cell.angle_gamma   90.00
#
_symmetry.space_group_name_H-M   'P 1'
#
loop_
_entity.id
_entity.type
_entity.pdbx_description
1 polymer ?
#
loop_
_entity_poly.entity_id
_entity_poly.type
_entity_poly.pdbx_seq_one_letter_code
_entity_poly.pdbx_strand_id
1 'polypeptide(L)'
;MTAVKVGVSSKNLTTDWVYVLGTNKINQWLALANVPASGFLKEVTDVAVSDQWWQTGGIVYAYDKTIPLVYSFVRNETEAKPCIPEVIDISNIPDLPNSIDADGFGNLYFVSTKRKPVNQPGKDMPNFKAADAYTYYKKSTMVPDLYRAKFKQDIYKGVTMLNYYSGKFMDASGDILLGSDYFEQDFICPAAQLTDKNSWAMCPGTLVRTTPKVSDTYRTEVAVINVCTPPKVTGTTANIDINGPYDKDMNDSPTPYNDATQYFFTVENSPDFDNNGVNRAGEATDDPNGNSFIGRFPSTTERAHLFYYWKVVQTKNMYGDPLNNTILDGNTSTKEPVLPIMFGPGEYEISVKSSFKYYQYDKMPRGVLADKKGDYLSDAILAKAKDNSEWAKTKIFVQTYKDPVFPGGSCVIMSGKPDSSLSSGYNYRPALISSNTNSESALEKSNPSNPIGESFVIPQIKGSQIWSFQARENLANKKVGIDRISTMLLEVPPLPEEPHNNLRWLTETPKFTWKISLEDPYDSTKSLVNITKETNVAKLFIAAGDSVFSIPSEPGHYILRVDASRVYSYDYFEKVQKTLSNGSVITIPVEKTKFVPITIGAQCRVSVLDDTPPAATLADLANTMQKALDLAPAYLWGTTGEKLSNTADGKSNPANIVLWTANDNPYGNLSTHPNLTPLLVDKYFNLSLKHSIAKSTGKLKHNNAEGINVPDGLPAAFLAVAQNKYRNTPDGLSNKLPHKVEQYLYSFKDLPGDCPLPKVRSWTYRKYIIALSDLDYFRQSAGNMYPEMAYQYANQLSSYENLRYGFNLVDASGNAGGDFMDGQIVIIDNDRPLAFIQAKDDKNPDQLMVGPSNVLPTYVDGQWACLAEKTGKSEERNGVEDWVFQSISDPGNIFGVDSKFKITATLPFAAILARKSTNEPSTLEIDVPVTFETKLSDNVGNVSIESWYLRDKDAALLKDIGAAAKYMHIFRIAENYVMELKVQDDARNWPANPDSPRNATSNPNVRYLKIIVPISSSRLDIRTIDKTFK
;
A
#
# COMPACT_ATOMS: atom_id res chain seq x y z
N MET A 1 6.36 7.00 -43.71
CA MET A 1 6.10 6.40 -42.34
C MET A 1 7.38 6.40 -41.51
N THR A 2 7.72 7.63 -41.02
CA THR A 2 8.95 7.53 -40.18
C THR A 2 8.59 6.98 -38.79
N ALA A 3 8.42 5.61 -38.71
CA ALA A 3 8.12 4.91 -37.44
C ALA A 3 9.21 5.23 -36.39
N VAL A 4 8.85 5.90 -35.24
CA VAL A 4 9.74 6.30 -34.13
C VAL A 4 9.86 5.16 -33.12
N LYS A 5 8.88 4.09 -33.17
CA LYS A 5 8.98 2.95 -32.24
C LYS A 5 7.97 1.86 -32.64
N VAL A 6 8.39 0.46 -32.42
CA VAL A 6 7.46 -0.67 -32.56
C VAL A 6 7.11 -1.20 -31.16
N GLY A 7 5.79 -1.11 -30.88
CA GLY A 7 5.34 -1.69 -29.58
C GLY A 7 4.48 -2.95 -29.79
N VAL A 8 4.62 -3.88 -28.89
CA VAL A 8 3.84 -5.13 -29.02
C VAL A 8 2.94 -5.29 -27.79
N SER A 9 1.71 -5.74 -28.03
CA SER A 9 0.85 -6.12 -26.90
C SER A 9 0.19 -7.47 -27.17
N SER A 10 0.01 -8.20 -26.12
CA SER A 10 -0.47 -9.58 -26.27
C SER A 10 -1.93 -9.61 -26.74
N LYS A 11 -2.24 -10.43 -27.83
CA LYS A 11 -3.63 -10.60 -28.35
C LYS A 11 -4.27 -11.86 -27.76
N ASN A 12 -3.61 -12.92 -27.68
CA ASN A 12 -4.00 -14.18 -27.03
C ASN A 12 -2.75 -15.01 -26.74
N LEU A 13 -2.96 -16.37 -26.24
CA LEU A 13 -1.80 -17.19 -25.77
C LEU A 13 -0.82 -17.44 -26.91
N THR A 14 -1.31 -17.23 -28.23
CA THR A 14 -0.37 -17.67 -29.31
C THR A 14 -0.18 -16.54 -30.31
N THR A 15 -0.83 -15.30 -30.13
CA THR A 15 -0.66 -14.24 -31.13
C THR A 15 -0.55 -12.88 -30.41
N ASP A 16 0.18 -11.70 -31.15
CA ASP A 16 0.38 -10.38 -30.51
C ASP A 16 -0.11 -9.26 -31.46
N TRP A 17 -0.56 -8.11 -30.86
CA TRP A 17 -0.75 -6.90 -31.69
C TRP A 17 0.58 -6.16 -31.88
N VAL A 18 0.80 -5.72 -33.09
CA VAL A 18 2.08 -5.01 -33.34
C VAL A 18 1.74 -3.58 -33.79
N TYR A 19 2.33 -2.52 -32.93
CA TYR A 19 2.08 -1.11 -33.25
C TYR A 19 3.33 -0.50 -33.89
N VAL A 20 3.05 0.07 -35.09
CA VAL A 20 4.13 0.87 -35.73
C VAL A 20 3.71 2.34 -35.71
N LEU A 21 4.40 3.09 -34.73
CA LEU A 21 3.76 4.36 -34.32
C LEU A 21 4.65 5.52 -34.73
N GLY A 22 4.03 6.59 -35.33
CA GLY A 22 4.67 7.87 -35.74
C GLY A 22 3.65 9.00 -35.70
N THR A 23 4.09 10.22 -35.99
CA THR A 23 3.23 11.42 -35.83
C THR A 23 1.97 11.31 -36.69
N ASN A 24 2.04 10.74 -37.90
CA ASN A 24 0.85 10.67 -38.80
C ASN A 24 -0.20 9.69 -38.25
N LYS A 25 0.36 8.54 -37.81
CA LYS A 25 -0.61 7.54 -37.31
C LYS A 25 -1.26 8.02 -36.00
N ILE A 26 -0.47 8.70 -35.06
CA ILE A 26 -1.06 9.18 -33.79
C ILE A 26 -2.03 10.33 -34.07
N ASN A 27 -1.72 11.32 -34.99
CA ASN A 27 -2.64 12.43 -35.31
C ASN A 27 -3.90 11.92 -36.04
N GLN A 28 -3.63 10.78 -36.90
CA GLN A 28 -4.86 10.16 -37.49
C GLN A 28 -5.79 9.65 -36.38
N TRP A 29 -5.16 9.03 -35.36
CA TRP A 29 -6.01 8.55 -34.24
C TRP A 29 -6.68 9.73 -33.53
N LEU A 30 -5.99 10.89 -33.29
CA LEU A 30 -6.56 12.07 -32.62
C LEU A 30 -7.69 12.68 -33.44
N ALA A 31 -7.54 12.61 -34.80
CA ALA A 31 -8.63 13.14 -35.68
C ALA A 31 -9.86 12.24 -35.60
N LEU A 32 -9.54 10.93 -35.59
CA LEU A 32 -10.70 9.98 -35.55
C LEU A 32 -11.38 10.03 -34.19
N ALA A 33 -10.61 10.54 -33.14
CA ALA A 33 -11.22 10.65 -31.79
C ALA A 33 -11.84 12.03 -31.60
N ASN A 34 -11.92 12.89 -32.75
CA ASN A 34 -12.59 14.21 -32.82
C ASN A 34 -11.83 15.25 -32.00
N VAL A 35 -10.50 15.15 -31.84
CA VAL A 35 -9.67 16.19 -31.22
C VAL A 35 -9.39 17.31 -32.25
N PRO A 36 -9.75 18.61 -31.82
CA PRO A 36 -9.52 19.72 -32.77
C PRO A 36 -8.06 19.78 -33.23
N ALA A 37 -7.86 20.22 -34.51
CA ALA A 37 -6.51 20.23 -35.13
C ALA A 37 -5.50 20.95 -34.23
N SER A 38 -6.03 21.96 -33.35
CA SER A 38 -5.10 22.65 -32.43
C SER A 38 -4.53 21.70 -31.38
N GLY A 39 -5.07 20.55 -31.21
CA GLY A 39 -4.63 19.56 -30.18
C GLY A 39 -3.77 18.44 -30.81
N PHE A 40 -3.39 18.58 -32.20
CA PHE A 40 -2.54 17.56 -32.85
C PHE A 40 -1.09 17.74 -32.40
N LEU A 41 -0.54 16.50 -32.39
CA LEU A 41 0.89 16.59 -32.02
C LEU A 41 1.70 17.27 -33.13
N LYS A 42 2.61 18.22 -32.70
CA LYS A 42 3.48 18.92 -33.68
C LYS A 42 4.63 18.02 -34.12
N GLU A 43 5.09 17.19 -33.04
CA GLU A 43 6.08 16.13 -33.32
C GLU A 43 5.95 15.02 -32.27
N VAL A 44 6.53 13.75 -32.68
CA VAL A 44 6.53 12.68 -31.67
C VAL A 44 7.97 12.51 -31.17
N THR A 45 8.23 13.11 -29.88
CA THR A 45 9.54 12.93 -29.22
C THR A 45 9.79 11.47 -28.85
N ASP A 46 8.91 10.68 -28.36
CA ASP A 46 9.04 9.24 -28.09
C ASP A 46 7.64 8.64 -27.86
N VAL A 47 7.58 7.25 -28.12
CA VAL A 47 6.32 6.54 -27.88
C VAL A 47 6.60 5.30 -27.02
N ALA A 48 5.70 4.95 -26.16
CA ALA A 48 5.82 3.70 -25.38
C ALA A 48 4.49 2.95 -25.39
N VAL A 49 4.70 1.55 -25.57
CA VAL A 49 3.45 0.75 -25.59
C VAL A 49 3.46 -0.17 -24.37
N SER A 50 2.45 0.03 -23.57
CA SER A 50 2.28 -0.89 -22.41
C SER A 50 1.42 -2.11 -22.79
N ASP A 51 2.10 -3.32 -22.61
CA ASP A 51 1.38 -4.58 -22.91
C ASP A 51 0.33 -4.85 -21.82
N GLN A 52 -0.98 -4.65 -22.28
CA GLN A 52 -2.03 -4.77 -21.24
C GLN A 52 -2.57 -6.22 -21.21
N TRP A 53 -2.91 -6.74 -20.09
CA TRP A 53 -3.48 -8.08 -19.84
C TRP A 53 -4.81 -8.25 -20.60
N TRP A 54 -5.59 -7.22 -21.16
CA TRP A 54 -6.98 -7.29 -21.64
C TRP A 54 -7.04 -7.89 -23.06
N GLN A 55 -5.87 -8.04 -23.71
CA GLN A 55 -5.70 -8.75 -25.00
C GLN A 55 -6.49 -8.07 -26.11
N THR A 56 -7.00 -6.81 -25.92
CA THR A 56 -7.77 -6.08 -26.95
C THR A 56 -6.89 -5.00 -27.57
N GLY A 57 -5.62 -4.89 -27.12
CA GLY A 57 -4.62 -3.93 -27.63
C GLY A 57 -3.78 -3.37 -26.49
N GLY A 58 -2.68 -2.45 -26.73
CA GLY A 58 -1.84 -1.91 -25.66
C GLY A 58 -2.19 -0.44 -25.39
N ILE A 59 -1.64 0.12 -24.19
CA ILE A 59 -1.72 1.58 -23.97
C ILE A 59 -0.52 2.24 -24.67
N VAL A 60 -0.95 3.14 -25.66
CA VAL A 60 0.13 3.79 -26.41
C VAL A 60 0.30 5.22 -25.87
N TYR A 61 1.54 5.52 -25.39
CA TYR A 61 1.87 6.89 -24.95
C TYR A 61 2.70 7.60 -26.02
N ALA A 62 2.13 8.87 -26.34
CA ALA A 62 2.86 9.63 -27.37
C ALA A 62 3.29 10.98 -26.78
N TYR A 63 4.56 11.16 -26.76
CA TYR A 63 5.14 12.32 -26.07
C TYR A 63 5.66 13.33 -27.11
N ASP A 64 5.20 14.61 -26.84
CA ASP A 64 5.70 15.70 -27.70
C ASP A 64 6.37 16.76 -26.82
N LYS A 65 7.71 16.77 -26.89
CA LYS A 65 8.50 17.68 -26.04
C LYS A 65 8.21 19.14 -26.37
N THR A 66 7.69 19.57 -27.64
CA THR A 66 7.43 20.98 -28.04
C THR A 66 6.13 21.48 -27.42
N ILE A 67 5.19 20.52 -27.07
CA ILE A 67 3.92 20.84 -26.40
C ILE A 67 3.84 19.99 -25.12
N PRO A 68 4.85 20.35 -24.14
CA PRO A 68 5.12 19.57 -22.92
C PRO A 68 3.89 18.75 -22.49
N LEU A 69 3.32 17.91 -23.54
CA LEU A 69 2.17 17.05 -23.20
C LEU A 69 2.48 15.62 -23.65
N VAL A 70 2.00 14.66 -22.90
CA VAL A 70 2.01 13.24 -23.31
C VAL A 70 0.56 12.76 -23.53
N TYR A 71 0.34 12.20 -24.82
CA TYR A 71 -1.01 11.65 -25.08
C TYR A 71 -1.04 10.14 -24.78
N SER A 72 -1.97 9.69 -24.04
CA SER A 72 -2.13 8.27 -23.67
C SER A 72 -3.35 7.66 -24.39
N PHE A 73 -3.03 6.65 -25.28
CA PHE A 73 -4.12 5.99 -26.07
C PHE A 73 -4.34 4.58 -25.52
N VAL A 74 -5.49 4.35 -24.90
CA VAL A 74 -5.85 2.95 -24.58
C VAL A 74 -6.54 2.31 -25.80
N ARG A 75 -5.83 1.35 -26.37
CA ARG A 75 -6.29 0.89 -27.71
C ARG A 75 -7.16 -0.36 -27.55
N ASN A 76 -8.26 -0.33 -28.27
CA ASN A 76 -9.09 -1.54 -28.50
C ASN A 76 -9.17 -1.84 -30.00
N GLU A 77 -8.31 -2.76 -30.28
CA GLU A 77 -8.12 -2.95 -31.75
C GLU A 77 -9.30 -3.72 -32.36
N THR A 78 -10.32 -4.03 -31.61
CA THR A 78 -11.53 -4.70 -32.14
C THR A 78 -12.64 -3.67 -32.39
N GLU A 79 -12.47 -2.36 -31.98
CA GLU A 79 -13.47 -1.29 -32.24
C GLU A 79 -13.01 -0.43 -33.42
N ALA A 80 -14.05 0.09 -34.25
CA ALA A 80 -13.75 0.79 -35.52
C ALA A 80 -13.21 2.20 -35.24
N LYS A 81 -13.56 2.81 -34.02
CA LYS A 81 -13.07 4.18 -33.75
C LYS A 81 -12.28 4.19 -32.42
N PRO A 82 -11.01 5.02 -32.49
CA PRO A 82 -10.23 5.10 -31.23
C PRO A 82 -10.87 6.06 -30.22
N CYS A 83 -10.73 5.80 -28.91
CA CYS A 83 -11.26 6.69 -27.86
C CYS A 83 -10.41 7.96 -27.75
N ILE A 84 -11.09 9.03 -27.26
CA ILE A 84 -10.35 10.28 -27.06
C ILE A 84 -9.21 10.06 -26.08
N PRO A 85 -7.86 10.52 -26.51
CA PRO A 85 -6.70 10.25 -25.66
C PRO A 85 -6.67 11.15 -24.41
N GLU A 86 -6.19 10.58 -23.34
CA GLU A 86 -5.91 11.40 -22.15
C GLU A 86 -4.61 12.20 -22.34
N VAL A 87 -4.68 13.53 -21.80
CA VAL A 87 -3.47 14.37 -22.00
C VAL A 87 -2.76 14.54 -20.64
N ILE A 88 -1.42 14.12 -20.63
CA ILE A 88 -0.62 14.30 -19.39
C ILE A 88 0.28 15.52 -19.59
N ASP A 89 -0.04 16.60 -18.56
CA ASP A 89 0.74 17.87 -18.67
C ASP A 89 2.05 17.74 -17.88
N ILE A 90 3.19 17.97 -18.64
CA ILE A 90 4.46 17.80 -17.90
C ILE A 90 5.22 19.12 -17.98
N SER A 91 4.42 20.17 -18.03
CA SER A 91 5.07 21.50 -18.24
C SER A 91 5.75 21.95 -16.95
N ASN A 92 5.35 21.41 -15.84
CA ASN A 92 5.91 21.87 -14.55
C ASN A 92 7.18 21.12 -14.18
N ILE A 93 7.66 20.21 -15.18
CA ILE A 93 8.97 19.54 -14.96
C ILE A 93 10.08 20.43 -15.55
N PRO A 94 10.94 20.99 -14.57
CA PRO A 94 11.96 22.01 -14.88
C PRO A 94 12.81 21.61 -16.09
N ASP A 95 13.13 20.29 -16.28
CA ASP A 95 13.76 19.80 -17.54
C ASP A 95 12.89 18.69 -18.15
N LEU A 96 12.19 19.12 -19.24
CA LEU A 96 11.25 18.16 -19.86
C LEU A 96 11.97 16.85 -20.23
N PRO A 97 11.33 15.76 -20.07
CA PRO A 97 11.93 14.44 -20.25
C PRO A 97 12.41 14.21 -21.69
N ASN A 98 13.51 13.49 -21.72
CA ASN A 98 14.13 13.18 -23.03
C ASN A 98 13.49 11.93 -23.66
N SER A 99 12.93 11.02 -22.91
CA SER A 99 12.31 9.80 -23.45
C SER A 99 11.28 9.26 -22.45
N ILE A 100 10.31 8.39 -23.02
CA ILE A 100 9.30 7.76 -22.12
C ILE A 100 9.31 6.25 -22.35
N ASP A 101 9.04 5.44 -21.31
CA ASP A 101 8.79 3.98 -21.42
C ASP A 101 7.64 3.58 -20.48
N ALA A 102 7.07 2.28 -20.86
CA ALA A 102 5.94 1.87 -20.03
C ALA A 102 6.07 0.39 -19.66
N ASP A 103 5.59 0.01 -18.48
CA ASP A 103 5.63 -1.42 -18.09
C ASP A 103 4.25 -2.06 -18.27
N GLY A 104 4.17 -3.42 -18.03
CA GLY A 104 2.96 -4.24 -18.28
C GLY A 104 1.81 -3.84 -17.35
N PHE A 105 2.10 -2.93 -16.28
CA PHE A 105 1.04 -2.47 -15.36
C PHE A 105 0.49 -1.12 -15.81
N GLY A 106 1.14 -0.55 -16.90
CA GLY A 106 0.59 0.71 -17.48
C GLY A 106 1.30 1.93 -16.90
N ASN A 107 2.40 1.73 -15.96
CA ASN A 107 3.20 2.88 -15.47
C ASN A 107 4.07 3.47 -16.59
N LEU A 108 4.08 4.89 -16.54
CA LEU A 108 4.89 5.57 -17.56
C LEU A 108 6.17 6.13 -16.93
N TYR A 109 7.22 5.86 -17.49
CA TYR A 109 8.53 6.29 -16.95
C TYR A 109 9.13 7.37 -17.85
N PHE A 110 9.62 8.46 -17.05
CA PHE A 110 10.23 9.58 -17.79
C PHE A 110 11.74 9.61 -17.48
N VAL A 111 12.47 9.70 -18.51
CA VAL A 111 13.92 9.88 -18.31
C VAL A 111 14.24 11.37 -18.50
N SER A 112 14.62 11.98 -17.28
CA SER A 112 14.84 13.44 -17.37
C SER A 112 16.24 13.78 -16.85
N THR A 113 16.67 14.98 -17.28
CA THR A 113 17.92 15.54 -16.72
C THR A 113 17.62 16.30 -15.43
N LYS A 114 18.29 15.87 -14.35
CA LYS A 114 18.11 16.56 -13.07
C LYS A 114 19.37 17.36 -12.71
N ARG A 115 19.07 18.66 -12.17
CA ARG A 115 20.24 19.50 -11.86
C ARG A 115 20.20 19.94 -10.40
N LYS A 116 21.46 20.01 -9.78
CA LYS A 116 21.52 20.44 -8.37
C LYS A 116 22.68 21.44 -8.20
N PRO A 117 22.37 22.68 -7.92
CA PRO A 117 21.03 23.23 -7.67
C PRO A 117 20.24 23.46 -8.97
N VAL A 118 18.73 23.52 -8.88
CA VAL A 118 17.83 23.50 -10.04
C VAL A 118 17.88 24.87 -10.75
N ASN A 119 17.79 24.88 -11.99
CA ASN A 119 17.70 26.16 -12.72
C ASN A 119 16.36 26.85 -12.47
N GLN A 120 16.29 28.14 -12.63
CA GLN A 120 14.98 28.84 -12.61
C GLN A 120 14.12 28.42 -13.81
N PRO A 121 12.80 28.27 -13.53
CA PRO A 121 11.92 27.86 -14.64
C PRO A 121 12.06 28.79 -15.85
N GLY A 122 12.51 28.26 -17.05
CA GLY A 122 12.52 29.05 -18.30
C GLY A 122 13.89 29.71 -18.54
N LYS A 123 14.85 29.45 -17.50
CA LYS A 123 16.19 30.06 -17.65
C LYS A 123 17.27 28.97 -17.59
N ASP A 124 18.37 29.09 -18.42
CA ASP A 124 19.46 28.09 -18.50
C ASP A 124 20.53 28.42 -17.44
N MET A 125 20.07 29.07 -16.24
CA MET A 125 21.11 29.34 -15.24
C MET A 125 20.56 29.01 -13.84
N PRO A 126 21.38 28.42 -12.89
CA PRO A 126 20.92 28.06 -11.53
C PRO A 126 20.77 29.30 -10.64
N ASN A 127 19.94 29.20 -9.64
CA ASN A 127 19.90 30.26 -8.61
C ASN A 127 20.78 29.86 -7.41
N PHE A 128 22.03 30.37 -7.43
CA PHE A 128 22.96 29.96 -6.35
C PHE A 128 22.76 30.88 -5.13
N LYS A 129 22.69 30.27 -3.99
CA LYS A 129 22.82 31.08 -2.77
C LYS A 129 24.29 31.20 -2.35
N ALA A 130 24.64 32.43 -1.69
CA ALA A 130 26.04 32.65 -1.25
C ALA A 130 26.60 31.41 -0.52
N ALA A 131 25.74 30.69 0.15
CA ALA A 131 26.19 29.49 0.88
C ALA A 131 26.60 28.38 -0.09
N ASP A 132 26.15 28.45 -1.27
CA ASP A 132 26.44 27.36 -2.24
C ASP A 132 27.86 27.49 -2.81
N ALA A 133 28.53 28.62 -2.49
CA ALA A 133 29.88 28.83 -3.07
C ALA A 133 30.90 27.92 -2.35
N TYR A 134 31.63 27.18 -3.22
CA TYR A 134 32.59 26.27 -2.54
C TYR A 134 33.95 26.96 -2.39
N THR A 135 34.15 28.11 -3.08
CA THR A 135 35.39 28.88 -2.87
C THR A 135 35.20 30.29 -3.45
N TYR A 136 36.12 31.23 -3.00
CA TYR A 136 36.04 32.60 -3.56
C TYR A 136 37.43 33.21 -3.60
N TYR A 137 37.62 34.33 -4.52
CA TYR A 137 38.90 35.06 -4.52
C TYR A 137 38.64 36.53 -4.82
N LYS A 138 39.56 37.22 -4.39
CA LYS A 138 39.42 38.67 -4.61
C LYS A 138 39.55 39.02 -6.11
N LYS A 139 38.56 39.75 -6.63
CA LYS A 139 38.50 39.95 -8.09
C LYS A 139 39.32 41.18 -8.49
N SER A 140 39.29 42.23 -7.61
CA SER A 140 40.02 43.44 -8.04
C SER A 140 40.75 44.05 -6.83
N THR A 141 42.01 44.46 -7.06
CA THR A 141 42.76 45.13 -5.97
C THR A 141 42.48 46.64 -5.97
N MET A 142 41.69 47.14 -7.01
CA MET A 142 41.38 48.58 -7.12
C MET A 142 40.02 48.91 -6.49
N VAL A 143 39.09 47.84 -6.26
CA VAL A 143 37.83 48.00 -5.52
C VAL A 143 37.89 47.07 -4.29
N PRO A 144 38.05 47.69 -3.00
CA PRO A 144 38.49 47.02 -1.76
C PRO A 144 37.45 46.01 -1.26
N ASP A 145 36.21 45.83 -2.00
CA ASP A 145 35.27 44.85 -1.39
C ASP A 145 34.64 43.98 -2.50
N LEU A 146 35.33 43.88 -3.60
CA LEU A 146 34.71 43.08 -4.68
C LEU A 146 35.43 41.72 -4.78
N TYR A 147 34.60 40.66 -4.61
CA TYR A 147 35.13 39.26 -4.67
C TYR A 147 34.34 38.45 -5.71
N ARG A 148 34.96 37.34 -6.06
CA ARG A 148 34.25 36.43 -6.98
C ARG A 148 34.11 35.05 -6.34
N ALA A 149 32.78 34.60 -6.30
CA ALA A 149 32.51 33.27 -5.72
C ALA A 149 32.39 32.20 -6.82
N LYS A 150 32.90 30.97 -6.49
CA LYS A 150 32.76 29.85 -7.44
C LYS A 150 31.68 28.86 -6.95
N PHE A 151 30.78 28.49 -7.98
CA PHE A 151 29.67 27.57 -7.67
C PHE A 151 29.75 26.32 -8.54
N LYS A 152 29.18 25.23 -7.89
CA LYS A 152 29.13 23.96 -8.65
C LYS A 152 27.68 23.49 -8.77
N GLN A 153 27.31 23.10 -10.04
CA GLN A 153 25.99 22.46 -10.25
C GLN A 153 26.16 21.03 -10.79
N ASP A 154 25.75 20.08 -10.00
CA ASP A 154 25.82 18.68 -10.47
C ASP A 154 24.61 18.34 -11.36
N ILE A 155 24.95 17.65 -12.47
CA ILE A 155 23.88 17.30 -13.44
C ILE A 155 23.73 15.77 -13.46
N TYR A 156 22.45 15.28 -13.29
CA TYR A 156 22.16 13.82 -13.25
C TYR A 156 21.18 13.44 -14.37
N LYS A 157 21.33 12.11 -14.71
CA LYS A 157 20.18 11.53 -15.43
C LYS A 157 19.34 10.67 -14.48
N GLY A 158 18.09 10.97 -14.46
CA GLY A 158 17.24 10.21 -13.52
C GLY A 158 15.92 9.82 -14.18
N VAL A 159 15.21 8.93 -13.47
CA VAL A 159 13.92 8.45 -14.01
C VAL A 159 12.81 8.82 -13.01
N THR A 160 11.87 9.49 -13.65
CA THR A 160 10.67 9.74 -12.84
C THR A 160 9.49 8.89 -13.35
N MET A 161 8.84 8.20 -12.45
CA MET A 161 7.73 7.32 -12.84
C MET A 161 6.38 8.02 -12.60
N LEU A 162 5.56 8.03 -13.70
CA LEU A 162 4.12 8.36 -13.50
C LEU A 162 3.30 7.08 -13.25
N ASN A 163 3.00 7.00 -12.06
CA ASN A 163 2.22 5.80 -11.68
C ASN A 163 0.85 5.77 -12.35
N TYR A 164 0.60 4.74 -13.10
CA TYR A 164 -0.62 4.56 -13.93
C TYR A 164 -1.88 4.60 -13.06
N TYR A 165 -1.78 4.25 -11.77
CA TYR A 165 -3.00 4.10 -10.93
C TYR A 165 -3.20 5.35 -10.08
N SER A 166 -2.04 6.14 -9.84
CA SER A 166 -2.22 7.31 -8.98
C SER A 166 -2.05 8.60 -9.77
N GLY A 167 -1.58 8.50 -10.96
CA GLY A 167 -1.40 9.69 -11.82
C GLY A 167 -0.34 10.64 -11.25
N LYS A 168 0.42 10.11 -10.12
CA LYS A 168 1.44 10.97 -9.46
C LYS A 168 2.84 10.57 -9.93
N PHE A 169 3.73 11.72 -9.92
CA PHE A 169 5.13 11.46 -10.33
C PHE A 169 5.93 10.92 -9.13
N MET A 170 6.50 9.82 -9.33
CA MET A 170 7.35 9.25 -8.26
C MET A 170 8.79 9.12 -8.76
N ASP A 171 9.77 9.45 -7.74
CA ASP A 171 11.17 9.26 -8.20
C ASP A 171 11.51 7.75 -8.27
N ALA A 172 11.87 7.36 -9.43
CA ALA A 172 12.31 5.95 -9.59
C ALA A 172 13.79 5.83 -9.25
N SER A 173 14.19 5.22 -8.08
CA SER A 173 15.53 5.11 -7.47
C SER A 173 16.62 4.92 -8.52
N GLY A 174 17.70 5.93 -8.44
CA GLY A 174 19.05 5.78 -9.03
C GLY A 174 19.34 6.92 -10.03
N ASP A 175 19.98 8.03 -9.55
CA ASP A 175 20.44 9.08 -10.50
C ASP A 175 21.90 8.85 -10.89
N ILE A 176 22.08 9.03 -12.18
CA ILE A 176 23.47 8.88 -12.63
C ILE A 176 24.06 10.27 -12.87
N LEU A 177 25.20 10.50 -12.09
CA LEU A 177 25.82 11.82 -12.27
C LEU A 177 26.51 11.92 -13.64
N LEU A 178 26.04 12.86 -14.49
CA LEU A 178 26.60 13.02 -15.86
C LEU A 178 27.82 13.93 -15.81
N GLY A 179 27.95 14.76 -14.78
CA GLY A 179 29.09 15.69 -14.65
C GLY A 179 28.64 16.97 -13.92
N SER A 180 29.52 17.98 -13.77
CA SER A 180 29.18 19.20 -13.01
C SER A 180 29.54 20.45 -13.83
N ASP A 181 28.55 21.42 -13.85
CA ASP A 181 28.85 22.74 -14.42
C ASP A 181 29.41 23.67 -13.33
N TYR A 182 30.36 24.51 -13.78
CA TYR A 182 30.95 25.41 -12.77
C TYR A 182 30.66 26.87 -13.16
N PHE A 183 30.26 27.61 -12.01
CA PHE A 183 29.83 28.99 -12.24
C PHE A 183 30.61 29.93 -11.33
N GLU A 184 30.74 31.22 -11.88
CA GLU A 184 31.33 32.24 -11.01
C GLU A 184 30.42 33.47 -10.95
N GLN A 185 30.31 34.03 -9.73
CA GLN A 185 29.50 35.25 -9.59
C GLN A 185 30.18 36.22 -8.61
N ASP A 186 30.17 37.54 -9.09
CA ASP A 186 30.80 38.55 -8.20
C ASP A 186 29.90 38.88 -7.01
N PHE A 187 30.62 39.15 -5.85
CA PHE A 187 29.84 39.64 -4.71
C PHE A 187 30.67 40.67 -3.94
N ILE A 188 29.93 41.58 -3.17
CA ILE A 188 30.62 42.63 -2.41
C ILE A 188 30.47 42.31 -0.91
N CYS A 189 31.62 42.29 -0.29
CA CYS A 189 31.57 42.02 1.16
C CYS A 189 32.81 42.62 1.83
N PRO A 190 32.58 43.30 3.04
CA PRO A 190 33.78 43.78 3.75
C PRO A 190 34.74 42.64 4.12
N ALA A 191 36.09 42.94 4.03
CA ALA A 191 37.12 41.88 4.21
C ALA A 191 36.95 41.19 5.57
N ALA A 192 36.42 41.90 6.63
CA ALA A 192 36.31 41.30 7.99
C ALA A 192 35.19 40.26 8.03
N GLN A 193 34.31 40.18 6.90
CA GLN A 193 33.12 39.29 7.01
C GLN A 193 33.14 38.25 5.89
N LEU A 194 34.37 38.08 5.36
CA LEU A 194 34.48 37.19 4.19
C LEU A 194 34.19 35.74 4.58
N THR A 195 34.37 35.36 5.85
CA THR A 195 34.15 33.95 6.26
C THR A 195 32.66 33.70 6.53
N ASP A 196 31.79 34.79 6.67
CA ASP A 196 30.32 34.63 6.84
C ASP A 196 29.60 34.80 5.49
N LYS A 197 29.30 33.75 4.80
CA LYS A 197 28.78 33.77 3.42
C LYS A 197 27.35 34.34 3.39
N ASN A 198 26.69 34.51 4.51
CA ASN A 198 25.37 35.19 4.56
C ASN A 198 25.52 36.71 4.43
N SER A 199 26.72 37.19 4.65
CA SER A 199 26.96 38.64 4.55
C SER A 199 27.40 39.04 3.13
N TRP A 200 27.48 37.95 2.24
CA TRP A 200 27.85 38.23 0.82
C TRP A 200 26.65 38.83 0.06
N ALA A 201 26.95 39.99 -0.44
CA ALA A 201 25.91 40.53 -1.34
C ALA A 201 26.27 40.24 -2.81
N MET A 202 25.40 39.25 -3.33
CA MET A 202 25.73 38.81 -4.71
C MET A 202 25.37 39.91 -5.72
N CYS A 203 26.31 40.22 -6.62
CA CYS A 203 26.04 41.23 -7.66
C CYS A 203 25.18 40.62 -8.78
N PRO A 204 24.01 41.15 -8.83
CA PRO A 204 23.09 40.62 -9.87
C PRO A 204 23.67 40.80 -11.28
N GLY A 205 23.61 39.72 -12.17
CA GLY A 205 23.93 39.83 -13.61
C GLY A 205 25.39 39.43 -13.88
N THR A 206 26.17 39.02 -12.83
CA THR A 206 27.59 38.67 -13.07
C THR A 206 27.78 37.16 -13.04
N LEU A 207 26.73 36.49 -12.85
CA LEU A 207 26.90 35.03 -12.87
C LEU A 207 27.25 34.53 -14.28
N VAL A 208 28.42 33.80 -14.29
CA VAL A 208 28.81 33.29 -15.64
C VAL A 208 29.24 31.82 -15.48
N ARG A 209 28.89 30.99 -16.44
CA ARG A 209 29.36 29.59 -16.45
C ARG A 209 30.80 29.52 -16.97
N THR A 210 31.65 28.83 -16.26
CA THR A 210 33.10 28.86 -16.60
C THR A 210 33.52 27.53 -17.23
N THR A 211 32.65 26.55 -17.24
CA THR A 211 32.95 25.29 -17.94
C THR A 211 31.92 25.06 -19.06
N PRO A 212 32.44 24.20 -20.13
CA PRO A 212 31.41 23.84 -21.12
C PRO A 212 30.20 23.15 -20.47
N LYS A 213 29.07 23.53 -21.00
CA LYS A 213 27.83 22.94 -20.45
C LYS A 213 27.82 21.41 -20.61
N VAL A 214 27.76 20.69 -19.38
CA VAL A 214 27.58 19.23 -19.45
C VAL A 214 26.38 18.88 -20.32
N SER A 215 26.69 17.98 -21.36
CA SER A 215 25.62 17.67 -22.33
C SER A 215 24.42 17.00 -21.65
N ASP A 216 23.24 17.45 -21.91
CA ASP A 216 22.02 16.82 -21.36
C ASP A 216 21.31 15.98 -22.44
N THR A 217 22.16 15.68 -23.62
CA THR A 217 21.52 15.00 -24.78
C THR A 217 22.02 13.56 -24.85
N TYR A 218 22.52 12.94 -23.71
CA TYR A 218 22.92 11.52 -23.77
C TYR A 218 21.72 10.62 -24.04
N ARG A 219 21.86 9.81 -25.10
CA ARG A 219 20.75 8.86 -25.34
C ARG A 219 20.59 7.91 -24.15
N THR A 220 19.42 7.98 -23.55
CA THR A 220 19.16 7.12 -22.37
C THR A 220 17.85 6.36 -22.58
N GLU A 221 17.99 5.03 -22.52
CA GLU A 221 16.79 4.18 -22.68
C GLU A 221 16.48 3.45 -21.36
N VAL A 222 15.24 3.56 -21.02
CA VAL A 222 14.80 2.83 -19.81
C VAL A 222 14.14 1.51 -20.26
N ALA A 223 14.75 0.35 -19.80
CA ALA A 223 14.12 -0.96 -20.09
C ALA A 223 13.18 -1.35 -18.94
N VAL A 224 11.81 -1.42 -19.37
CA VAL A 224 10.83 -1.83 -18.34
C VAL A 224 10.28 -3.22 -18.71
N ILE A 225 10.21 -4.07 -17.72
CA ILE A 225 9.58 -5.39 -18.00
C ILE A 225 8.10 -5.17 -18.38
N ASN A 226 7.88 -5.38 -19.71
CA ASN A 226 6.54 -5.15 -20.29
C ASN A 226 5.85 -6.49 -20.60
N VAL A 227 5.54 -7.16 -19.52
CA VAL A 227 4.86 -8.47 -19.64
C VAL A 227 3.35 -8.26 -19.36
N CYS A 228 2.62 -9.03 -20.25
CA CYS A 228 1.15 -8.96 -20.05
C CYS A 228 0.79 -9.31 -18.60
N THR A 229 0.63 -8.26 -17.89
CA THR A 229 0.41 -8.44 -16.44
C THR A 229 -0.97 -7.88 -16.07
N PRO A 230 -1.77 -8.78 -15.38
CA PRO A 230 -3.06 -8.23 -14.95
C PRO A 230 -2.91 -6.98 -14.09
N PRO A 231 -3.89 -6.11 -14.21
CA PRO A 231 -3.77 -4.89 -13.41
C PRO A 231 -3.42 -5.20 -11.93
N LYS A 232 -2.54 -4.33 -11.47
CA LYS A 232 -2.16 -4.50 -10.06
C LYS A 232 -3.36 -4.24 -9.14
N VAL A 233 -3.54 -5.33 -8.26
CA VAL A 233 -4.64 -5.10 -7.30
C VAL A 233 -4.10 -4.26 -6.11
N THR A 234 -4.48 -3.02 -6.19
CA THR A 234 -4.12 -2.18 -5.01
C THR A 234 -5.38 -1.92 -4.16
N GLY A 235 -5.17 -2.20 -2.84
CA GLY A 235 -6.33 -1.93 -1.95
C GLY A 235 -7.45 -2.95 -2.08
N THR A 236 -7.44 -4.11 -1.33
CA THR A 236 -8.39 -5.23 -1.48
C THR A 236 -9.68 -4.88 -0.73
N THR A 237 -9.62 -3.65 -0.22
CA THR A 237 -10.84 -3.18 0.45
C THR A 237 -11.25 -1.82 -0.09
N ALA A 238 -12.67 -1.74 -0.60
CA ALA A 238 -13.11 -0.42 -1.07
C ALA A 238 -13.68 0.41 0.09
N ASN A 239 -13.14 1.57 0.13
CA ASN A 239 -13.71 2.54 1.09
C ASN A 239 -14.63 3.54 0.39
N ILE A 240 -15.90 3.51 0.52
CA ILE A 240 -16.88 4.44 -0.11
C ILE A 240 -17.09 5.66 0.81
N ASP A 241 -16.91 6.80 0.17
CA ASP A 241 -17.06 8.07 0.92
C ASP A 241 -17.79 9.09 0.02
N ILE A 242 -18.56 10.03 0.47
CA ILE A 242 -19.38 11.03 -0.26
C ILE A 242 -18.64 12.36 -0.18
N ASN A 243 -18.58 13.12 -1.30
CA ASN A 243 -17.98 14.47 -1.36
C ASN A 243 -19.04 15.48 -1.78
N GLY A 244 -19.06 16.83 -1.17
CA GLY A 244 -20.09 17.87 -1.35
C GLY A 244 -20.71 18.30 0.00
N PRO A 245 -21.50 19.35 0.04
CA PRO A 245 -22.36 19.88 -1.04
C PRO A 245 -21.64 20.91 -1.91
N TYR A 246 -21.67 20.73 -3.21
CA TYR A 246 -21.08 21.69 -4.15
C TYR A 246 -22.17 22.59 -4.74
N ASP A 247 -21.71 23.80 -5.20
CA ASP A 247 -22.70 24.63 -5.92
C ASP A 247 -22.77 24.24 -7.40
N LYS A 248 -23.51 24.83 -8.20
CA LYS A 248 -23.78 24.41 -9.59
C LYS A 248 -22.51 24.38 -10.43
N ASP A 249 -21.43 25.02 -9.88
CA ASP A 249 -20.15 25.01 -10.64
C ASP A 249 -19.15 24.05 -10.00
N MET A 250 -19.61 23.07 -8.98
CA MET A 250 -18.83 21.99 -8.31
C MET A 250 -17.72 22.60 -7.46
N ASN A 251 -18.04 24.04 -7.11
CA ASN A 251 -17.24 24.62 -6.02
C ASN A 251 -17.88 24.35 -4.65
N ASP A 252 -17.13 24.21 -3.68
CA ASP A 252 -17.74 23.98 -2.35
C ASP A 252 -18.80 25.04 -2.04
N SER A 253 -19.88 24.58 -1.75
CA SER A 253 -20.99 25.51 -1.45
C SER A 253 -20.77 26.15 -0.07
N PRO A 254 -20.97 27.58 -0.05
CA PRO A 254 -20.72 28.30 1.20
C PRO A 254 -21.77 27.96 2.27
N THR A 255 -21.38 27.53 3.43
CA THR A 255 -22.28 27.26 4.57
C THR A 255 -22.48 28.54 5.38
N PRO A 256 -23.80 28.83 6.18
CA PRO A 256 -24.79 27.74 6.23
C PRO A 256 -25.55 27.59 4.90
N TYR A 257 -25.88 26.29 4.58
CA TYR A 257 -26.63 25.97 3.35
C TYR A 257 -28.09 26.44 3.48
N ASN A 258 -28.60 26.98 2.32
CA ASN A 258 -29.96 27.56 2.48
C ASN A 258 -30.92 26.99 1.43
N ASP A 259 -32.11 27.11 1.95
CA ASP A 259 -33.12 26.36 1.16
C ASP A 259 -33.41 27.07 -0.16
N ALA A 260 -32.49 28.18 -0.80
CA ALA A 260 -32.66 28.88 -2.10
C ALA A 260 -31.62 28.41 -3.12
N THR A 261 -30.77 27.32 -2.49
CA THR A 261 -29.63 26.97 -3.35
C THR A 261 -29.68 25.46 -3.67
N GLN A 262 -29.41 24.92 -4.93
CA GLN A 262 -29.31 23.51 -5.36
C GLN A 262 -27.90 22.97 -5.11
N TYR A 263 -27.93 21.71 -4.47
CA TYR A 263 -26.61 21.20 -4.05
C TYR A 263 -26.28 19.91 -4.82
N PHE A 264 -24.94 19.73 -4.87
CA PHE A 264 -24.48 18.53 -5.61
C PHE A 264 -23.58 17.70 -4.69
N PHE A 265 -23.82 16.18 -4.66
CA PHE A 265 -22.96 15.27 -3.88
C PHE A 265 -22.34 14.21 -4.82
N THR A 266 -21.05 14.09 -4.49
CA THR A 266 -20.36 13.08 -5.35
C THR A 266 -19.71 12.02 -4.48
N VAL A 267 -19.50 10.71 -4.94
CA VAL A 267 -18.77 9.66 -4.24
C VAL A 267 -17.26 9.98 -4.31
N GLU A 268 -16.69 10.14 -3.07
CA GLU A 268 -15.28 10.50 -2.97
C GLU A 268 -14.39 9.49 -3.68
N ASN A 269 -13.58 9.95 -4.58
CA ASN A 269 -12.60 9.16 -5.36
C ASN A 269 -13.26 7.94 -6.01
N SER A 270 -14.62 8.30 -6.49
CA SER A 270 -15.30 7.22 -7.21
C SER A 270 -14.46 6.75 -8.40
N PRO A 271 -14.54 5.36 -8.66
CA PRO A 271 -13.67 4.80 -9.69
C PRO A 271 -13.74 5.59 -11.00
N ASP A 272 -12.69 6.06 -11.35
CA ASP A 272 -12.54 6.67 -12.69
C ASP A 272 -11.92 5.66 -13.67
N PHE A 273 -12.90 5.12 -14.45
CA PHE A 273 -12.47 3.97 -15.26
C PHE A 273 -11.85 4.48 -16.57
N ASP A 274 -10.71 4.01 -16.68
CA ASP A 274 -10.17 4.32 -18.03
C ASP A 274 -10.79 3.41 -19.09
N ASN A 275 -10.47 3.54 -20.19
CA ASN A 275 -11.07 2.81 -21.33
C ASN A 275 -10.89 1.30 -21.20
N ASN A 276 -10.01 0.85 -20.35
CA ASN A 276 -9.82 -0.61 -20.13
C ASN A 276 -10.56 -1.08 -18.88
N GLY A 277 -11.35 -0.17 -18.35
CA GLY A 277 -12.27 -0.56 -17.26
C GLY A 277 -11.52 -0.69 -15.92
N VAL A 278 -10.18 -0.13 -15.95
CA VAL A 278 -9.41 -0.14 -14.69
C VAL A 278 -9.67 1.17 -13.94
N ASN A 279 -9.82 0.91 -12.64
CA ASN A 279 -10.09 2.08 -11.77
C ASN A 279 -8.78 2.82 -11.44
N ARG A 280 -8.60 4.06 -11.97
CA ARG A 280 -7.33 4.80 -11.82
C ARG A 280 -7.32 5.55 -10.49
N ALA A 281 -8.45 5.44 -9.85
CA ALA A 281 -8.52 6.14 -8.55
C ALA A 281 -8.26 5.15 -7.40
N GLY A 282 -7.72 3.91 -7.65
CA GLY A 282 -7.58 2.82 -6.67
C GLY A 282 -6.46 3.12 -5.65
N GLU A 283 -5.64 4.23 -6.01
CA GLU A 283 -4.58 4.62 -5.04
C GLU A 283 -4.72 6.10 -4.68
N ALA A 284 -5.90 6.56 -5.07
CA ALA A 284 -6.12 7.99 -4.77
C ALA A 284 -5.82 8.29 -3.29
N THR A 285 -4.99 9.29 -3.11
CA THR A 285 -4.64 9.68 -1.71
C THR A 285 -5.36 10.98 -1.34
N ASP A 286 -6.22 11.50 -2.49
CA ASP A 286 -6.89 12.80 -2.26
C ASP A 286 -8.08 12.63 -1.29
N ASP A 287 -8.02 13.32 -0.32
CA ASP A 287 -9.16 13.35 0.63
C ASP A 287 -9.89 14.69 0.51
N PRO A 288 -10.59 14.85 -0.59
CA PRO A 288 -11.21 16.13 -0.96
C PRO A 288 -12.13 16.67 0.16
N ASN A 289 -12.71 15.78 0.99
CA ASN A 289 -13.59 16.35 2.04
C ASN A 289 -12.86 16.42 3.38
N GLY A 290 -11.42 16.13 3.40
CA GLY A 290 -10.48 16.35 4.51
C GLY A 290 -10.84 15.53 5.75
N ASN A 291 -11.75 14.15 5.55
CA ASN A 291 -12.17 13.39 6.76
C ASN A 291 -11.25 12.19 7.02
N SER A 292 -9.97 12.30 6.36
CA SER A 292 -8.86 11.38 6.63
C SER A 292 -9.27 9.92 6.34
N PHE A 293 -10.56 9.84 5.69
CA PHE A 293 -11.00 8.55 5.05
C PHE A 293 -11.14 8.71 3.55
N ILE A 294 -10.25 8.20 2.99
CA ILE A 294 -10.19 8.35 1.52
C ILE A 294 -10.97 7.21 0.85
N GLY A 295 -12.18 7.79 0.36
CA GLY A 295 -12.88 6.79 -0.48
C GLY A 295 -11.98 6.22 -1.60
N ARG A 296 -12.00 4.93 -1.59
CA ARG A 296 -11.17 4.35 -2.64
C ARG A 296 -11.65 2.92 -2.94
N PHE A 297 -11.61 2.63 -4.19
CA PHE A 297 -12.03 1.29 -4.61
C PHE A 297 -10.81 0.55 -5.23
N PRO A 298 -10.84 -0.76 -4.97
CA PRO A 298 -9.71 -1.51 -5.54
C PRO A 298 -9.46 -1.13 -7.01
N SER A 299 -8.25 -1.07 -7.27
CA SER A 299 -7.82 -0.60 -8.62
C SER A 299 -8.40 -1.52 -9.70
N THR A 300 -8.98 -2.71 -9.30
CA THR A 300 -9.53 -3.62 -10.33
C THR A 300 -11.03 -3.79 -10.10
N THR A 301 -11.63 -2.71 -9.68
CA THR A 301 -13.10 -2.74 -9.50
C THR A 301 -13.79 -2.89 -10.87
N GLU A 302 -14.80 -3.69 -11.04
CA GLU A 302 -15.48 -3.93 -12.33
C GLU A 302 -16.71 -3.01 -12.46
N ARG A 303 -16.62 -2.20 -13.54
CA ARG A 303 -17.59 -1.09 -13.76
C ARG A 303 -19.03 -1.63 -13.79
N ALA A 304 -19.25 -2.82 -14.42
CA ALA A 304 -20.63 -3.32 -14.61
C ALA A 304 -21.27 -3.71 -13.27
N HIS A 305 -20.36 -3.86 -12.32
CA HIS A 305 -21.00 -4.35 -11.08
C HIS A 305 -20.75 -3.35 -9.94
N LEU A 306 -20.47 -2.06 -10.52
CA LEU A 306 -20.35 -0.99 -9.53
C LEU A 306 -21.66 -0.18 -9.48
N PHE A 307 -22.35 -0.33 -8.51
CA PHE A 307 -23.64 0.35 -8.37
C PHE A 307 -23.63 1.19 -7.09
N TYR A 308 -24.30 2.44 -7.40
CA TYR A 308 -24.45 3.28 -6.20
C TYR A 308 -25.93 3.39 -5.80
N TYR A 309 -26.10 3.44 -4.74
CA TYR A 309 -27.47 3.61 -4.21
C TYR A 309 -27.50 4.83 -3.29
N TRP A 310 -28.31 5.92 -4.00
CA TRP A 310 -28.35 7.15 -3.19
C TRP A 310 -29.66 7.21 -2.38
N LYS A 311 -29.40 7.50 -1.40
CA LYS A 311 -30.54 7.64 -0.50
C LYS A 311 -30.46 8.99 0.22
N VAL A 312 -31.82 9.79 -0.07
CA VAL A 312 -31.83 11.09 0.64
C VAL A 312 -33.05 11.11 1.58
N VAL A 313 -32.63 11.31 2.64
CA VAL A 313 -33.74 11.32 3.63
C VAL A 313 -33.62 12.60 4.45
N GLN A 314 -34.87 13.37 4.40
CA GLN A 314 -34.87 14.51 5.36
C GLN A 314 -35.05 14.01 6.80
N THR A 315 -33.94 14.20 7.22
CA THR A 315 -33.90 13.48 8.51
C THR A 315 -34.35 14.42 9.64
N LYS A 316 -34.48 15.79 9.39
CA LYS A 316 -35.07 16.75 10.38
C LYS A 316 -35.67 17.93 9.65
N ASN A 317 -37.03 18.36 10.13
CA ASN A 317 -37.57 19.59 9.52
C ASN A 317 -36.82 20.82 10.06
N MET A 318 -37.19 22.19 9.61
CA MET A 318 -36.41 23.44 9.85
C MET A 318 -36.32 23.75 11.34
N TYR A 319 -36.94 23.12 12.35
CA TYR A 319 -36.92 23.43 13.80
C TYR A 319 -36.20 22.31 14.56
N GLY A 320 -35.39 21.13 13.34
CA GLY A 320 -34.53 20.14 14.00
C GLY A 320 -35.30 18.91 14.51
N ASP A 321 -36.91 19.11 14.31
CA ASP A 321 -37.72 17.92 14.62
C ASP A 321 -37.50 16.81 13.57
N PRO A 322 -36.96 15.55 13.89
CA PRO A 322 -36.71 14.43 12.99
C PRO A 322 -37.89 14.18 12.03
N LEU A 323 -37.85 14.44 11.16
CA LEU A 323 -38.72 14.11 10.03
C LEU A 323 -38.11 12.96 9.22
N ASN A 324 -38.56 11.91 8.80
CA ASN A 324 -38.06 10.84 7.91
C ASN A 324 -38.84 10.84 6.59
N ASN A 325 -38.72 11.99 6.26
CA ASN A 325 -39.30 12.14 4.90
C ASN A 325 -38.29 11.69 3.82
N THR A 326 -38.47 10.45 3.38
CA THR A 326 -37.58 9.90 2.34
C THR A 326 -37.82 10.60 0.99
N ILE A 327 -36.90 11.31 0.71
CA ILE A 327 -36.96 12.07 -0.56
C ILE A 327 -36.47 11.18 -1.71
N LEU A 328 -35.38 10.34 -1.20
CA LEU A 328 -34.93 9.27 -2.14
C LEU A 328 -34.65 7.99 -1.34
N ASP A 329 -35.09 6.83 -1.64
CA ASP A 329 -35.22 5.67 -0.70
C ASP A 329 -34.09 4.67 -0.97
N GLY A 330 -33.02 4.93 -1.94
CA GLY A 330 -31.75 4.18 -2.10
C GLY A 330 -31.98 2.76 -2.60
N ASN A 331 -33.43 2.49 -3.08
CA ASN A 331 -33.72 1.11 -3.55
C ASN A 331 -33.41 0.98 -5.05
N THR A 332 -33.15 2.17 -5.58
CA THR A 332 -32.85 2.09 -7.02
C THR A 332 -31.34 2.34 -7.24
N SER A 333 -30.62 1.39 -7.81
CA SER A 333 -29.17 1.54 -8.07
C SER A 333 -28.93 2.43 -9.31
N THR A 334 -28.06 3.26 -9.16
CA THR A 334 -27.63 4.06 -10.33
C THR A 334 -26.11 3.88 -10.55
N LYS A 335 -25.71 4.11 -11.77
CA LYS A 335 -24.26 4.00 -12.09
C LYS A 335 -23.58 5.37 -11.95
N GLU A 336 -24.59 6.46 -11.63
CA GLU A 336 -24.02 7.82 -11.55
C GLU A 336 -23.54 8.08 -10.11
N PRO A 337 -22.19 8.58 -10.03
CA PRO A 337 -21.58 8.77 -8.70
C PRO A 337 -21.89 10.17 -8.12
N VAL A 338 -22.86 11.08 -8.95
CA VAL A 338 -23.20 12.42 -8.44
C VAL A 338 -24.71 12.50 -8.20
N LEU A 339 -25.04 13.22 -7.08
CA LEU A 339 -26.47 13.40 -6.78
C LEU A 339 -26.80 14.89 -6.74
N PRO A 340 -27.62 15.49 -7.92
CA PRO A 340 -28.11 16.88 -7.77
C PRO A 340 -29.43 16.93 -7.01
N ILE A 341 -29.48 17.97 -5.97
CA ILE A 341 -30.73 17.89 -5.20
C ILE A 341 -30.93 19.22 -4.45
N MET A 342 -32.20 19.87 -4.59
CA MET A 342 -32.54 21.05 -3.77
C MET A 342 -33.27 20.63 -2.50
N PHE A 343 -32.89 21.41 -1.42
CA PHE A 343 -33.45 20.94 -0.14
C PHE A 343 -34.32 22.03 0.47
N GLY A 344 -35.50 21.86 1.04
CA GLY A 344 -36.15 22.76 2.02
C GLY A 344 -35.40 22.81 3.35
N PRO A 345 -35.75 23.91 4.33
CA PRO A 345 -35.03 24.04 5.59
C PRO A 345 -35.16 22.77 6.45
N GLY A 346 -33.93 22.21 6.82
CA GLY A 346 -34.01 20.94 7.56
C GLY A 346 -32.84 20.02 7.23
N GLU A 347 -32.60 18.94 7.77
CA GLU A 347 -31.35 18.14 7.61
C GLU A 347 -31.62 16.91 6.74
N TYR A 348 -30.61 16.92 6.06
CA TYR A 348 -30.78 15.82 5.08
C TYR A 348 -29.58 14.88 5.14
N GLU A 349 -29.80 13.50 5.08
CA GLU A 349 -28.72 12.51 4.94
C GLU A 349 -28.68 11.92 3.52
N ILE A 350 -27.61 12.29 3.28
CA ILE A 350 -27.39 11.77 1.90
C ILE A 350 -26.47 10.54 1.96
N SER A 351 -26.85 9.38 1.51
CA SER A 351 -26.05 8.15 1.63
C SER A 351 -25.84 7.51 0.24
N VAL A 352 -24.71 7.05 0.48
CA VAL A 352 -24.45 6.35 -0.78
C VAL A 352 -23.80 5.00 -0.44
N LYS A 353 -24.18 4.00 -1.00
CA LYS A 353 -23.63 2.63 -0.90
C LYS A 353 -23.22 2.14 -2.29
N SER A 354 -22.13 1.46 -1.98
CA SER A 354 -21.71 0.96 -3.31
C SER A 354 -21.44 -0.55 -3.22
N SER A 355 -21.94 -1.22 -4.07
CA SER A 355 -21.59 -2.65 -4.25
C SER A 355 -20.72 -2.83 -5.51
N PHE A 356 -19.74 -3.59 -5.12
CA PHE A 356 -18.86 -3.73 -6.30
C PHE A 356 -18.18 -5.10 -6.27
N LYS A 357 -17.73 -5.48 -7.30
CA LYS A 357 -16.83 -6.64 -7.42
C LYS A 357 -15.48 -6.19 -8.00
N TYR A 358 -14.53 -6.89 -7.45
CA TYR A 358 -13.24 -6.56 -8.11
C TYR A 358 -12.50 -7.84 -8.46
N TYR A 359 -11.71 -7.68 -9.35
CA TYR A 359 -10.95 -8.86 -9.81
C TYR A 359 -9.77 -9.10 -8.87
N GLN A 360 -9.73 -10.37 -8.25
CA GLN A 360 -8.63 -10.71 -7.32
C GLN A 360 -7.44 -11.29 -8.09
N TYR A 361 -6.82 -10.40 -8.85
CA TYR A 361 -5.74 -10.86 -9.76
C TYR A 361 -4.55 -11.38 -8.97
N ASP A 362 -4.45 -10.95 -7.60
CA ASP A 362 -3.32 -11.46 -6.78
C ASP A 362 -3.46 -12.96 -6.53
N LYS A 363 -4.65 -13.49 -6.76
CA LYS A 363 -4.83 -14.94 -6.52
C LYS A 363 -4.74 -15.73 -7.83
N MET A 364 -4.31 -14.92 -8.91
CA MET A 364 -4.28 -15.56 -10.22
C MET A 364 -2.87 -16.17 -10.45
N PRO A 365 -2.82 -17.47 -10.92
CA PRO A 365 -1.50 -18.03 -11.23
C PRO A 365 -0.83 -17.30 -12.41
N ARG A 366 0.50 -17.32 -12.39
CA ARG A 366 1.26 -16.64 -13.46
C ARG A 366 0.90 -17.22 -14.83
N GLY A 367 0.57 -16.33 -15.84
CA GLY A 367 0.39 -16.82 -17.23
C GLY A 367 -1.10 -16.92 -17.60
N VAL A 368 -2.02 -16.60 -16.63
CA VAL A 368 -3.47 -16.63 -16.92
C VAL A 368 -3.86 -15.32 -17.63
N LEU A 369 -4.58 -15.44 -18.85
CA LEU A 369 -4.90 -14.27 -19.69
C LEU A 369 -6.29 -13.72 -19.35
N ALA A 370 -6.65 -12.49 -19.80
CA ALA A 370 -7.85 -11.71 -19.39
C ALA A 370 -9.13 -12.50 -19.63
N ASP A 371 -9.14 -13.51 -20.62
CA ASP A 371 -10.40 -14.24 -20.91
C ASP A 371 -10.86 -15.08 -19.71
N LYS A 372 -9.93 -15.30 -18.76
CA LYS A 372 -10.33 -16.12 -17.59
C LYS A 372 -10.47 -15.23 -16.36
N LYS A 373 -10.44 -13.91 -16.66
CA LYS A 373 -10.46 -12.97 -15.51
C LYS A 373 -11.73 -13.13 -14.68
N GLY A 374 -12.92 -13.62 -15.33
CA GLY A 374 -14.19 -13.81 -14.58
C GLY A 374 -14.04 -14.85 -13.46
N ASP A 375 -13.07 -15.84 -13.65
CA ASP A 375 -12.92 -16.92 -12.65
C ASP A 375 -12.36 -16.35 -11.33
N TYR A 376 -11.92 -15.11 -11.47
CA TYR A 376 -11.30 -14.59 -10.23
C TYR A 376 -12.01 -13.31 -9.79
N LEU A 377 -13.20 -13.15 -10.27
CA LEU A 377 -14.02 -12.03 -9.78
C LEU A 377 -14.54 -12.32 -8.37
N SER A 378 -14.22 -11.41 -7.61
CA SER A 378 -14.64 -11.62 -6.21
C SER A 378 -16.17 -11.71 -6.10
N ASP A 379 -16.64 -12.22 -5.02
CA ASP A 379 -18.08 -12.04 -4.74
C ASP A 379 -18.40 -10.56 -4.47
N ALA A 380 -19.65 -10.23 -4.77
CA ALA A 380 -20.03 -8.80 -4.54
C ALA A 380 -19.70 -8.41 -3.09
N ILE A 381 -18.84 -7.36 -3.19
CA ILE A 381 -18.44 -6.86 -1.86
C ILE A 381 -18.99 -5.44 -1.68
N LEU A 382 -19.38 -5.15 -0.63
CA LEU A 382 -19.83 -3.77 -0.35
C LEU A 382 -18.67 -2.92 0.19
N ALA A 383 -18.58 -1.76 -0.51
CA ALA A 383 -17.52 -0.89 0.01
C ALA A 383 -17.80 -0.44 1.44
N LYS A 384 -16.61 -0.28 2.00
CA LYS A 384 -16.80 0.01 3.45
C LYS A 384 -16.57 1.51 3.72
N ALA A 385 -17.61 2.01 4.22
CA ALA A 385 -17.49 3.44 4.60
C ALA A 385 -16.58 3.59 5.81
N LYS A 386 -16.19 4.73 6.05
CA LYS A 386 -15.25 5.04 7.14
C LYS A 386 -15.64 4.32 8.44
N ASP A 387 -17.01 4.09 8.72
CA ASP A 387 -17.42 3.44 9.98
C ASP A 387 -17.59 1.94 9.76
N ASN A 388 -16.97 1.50 8.70
CA ASN A 388 -16.87 0.07 8.33
C ASN A 388 -18.30 -0.47 7.93
N SER A 389 -19.41 0.67 7.75
CA SER A 389 -20.76 0.30 7.21
C SER A 389 -20.69 0.33 5.66
N GLU A 390 -21.77 -0.12 4.96
CA GLU A 390 -21.78 -0.17 3.48
C GLU A 390 -22.34 1.13 2.91
N TRP A 391 -23.02 2.06 3.66
CA TRP A 391 -23.52 3.36 3.18
C TRP A 391 -22.61 4.50 3.66
N ALA A 392 -22.05 5.01 2.62
CA ALA A 392 -21.39 6.28 3.00
C ALA A 392 -22.39 7.43 3.16
N LYS A 393 -22.35 7.96 4.12
CA LYS A 393 -23.43 8.95 4.44
C LYS A 393 -22.80 10.32 4.69
N THR A 394 -23.47 11.24 4.00
CA THR A 394 -23.12 12.60 4.42
C THR A 394 -24.40 13.37 4.75
N LYS A 395 -24.28 14.24 5.76
CA LYS A 395 -25.48 14.99 6.16
C LYS A 395 -25.29 16.48 5.86
N ILE A 396 -26.27 17.06 5.39
CA ILE A 396 -26.18 18.53 5.31
C ILE A 396 -27.42 19.12 6.01
N PHE A 397 -27.11 20.28 6.65
CA PHE A 397 -28.26 20.99 7.28
C PHE A 397 -28.58 22.25 6.48
N VAL A 398 -29.82 22.34 5.95
CA VAL A 398 -30.26 23.46 5.08
C VAL A 398 -31.22 24.34 5.89
N GLN A 399 -30.80 25.66 6.15
CA GLN A 399 -31.60 26.58 6.99
C GLN A 399 -32.54 27.43 6.12
N THR A 400 -33.70 27.80 6.75
CA THR A 400 -34.57 28.75 6.01
C THR A 400 -33.82 30.06 5.78
N TYR A 401 -33.68 30.31 4.55
CA TYR A 401 -33.09 31.65 4.35
C TYR A 401 -33.90 32.71 5.13
N LYS A 402 -33.28 33.19 6.41
CA LYS A 402 -33.86 34.25 7.26
C LYS A 402 -32.80 35.32 7.54
N ASP A 403 -32.62 36.59 6.86
CA ASP A 403 -31.73 37.56 7.54
C ASP A 403 -31.81 37.41 9.06
N PRO A 404 -30.57 37.40 9.92
CA PRO A 404 -30.26 36.70 11.17
C PRO A 404 -31.16 37.17 12.33
N VAL A 405 -31.68 35.89 13.14
CA VAL A 405 -31.38 35.42 14.51
C VAL A 405 -32.67 34.82 15.09
N PHE A 406 -32.71 33.56 15.42
CA PHE A 406 -32.69 32.98 16.79
C PHE A 406 -33.29 31.58 16.75
N PRO A 407 -33.04 30.53 18.07
CA PRO A 407 -32.39 30.82 19.36
C PRO A 407 -31.83 29.56 20.01
N GLY A 408 -30.68 29.06 20.11
CA GLY A 408 -30.08 28.78 21.44
C GLY A 408 -31.06 28.12 22.41
N GLY A 409 -31.16 26.62 22.64
CA GLY A 409 -31.00 25.90 23.93
C GLY A 409 -32.36 25.72 24.62
N SER A 410 -33.59 24.87 24.09
CA SER A 410 -34.70 24.71 25.06
C SER A 410 -34.70 23.30 25.67
N CYS A 411 -33.74 22.25 25.23
CA CYS A 411 -33.68 20.89 25.80
C CYS A 411 -32.24 20.40 25.81
N VAL A 412 -31.75 19.37 26.75
CA VAL A 412 -30.39 18.85 26.92
C VAL A 412 -30.42 17.31 26.77
N ILE A 413 -29.28 16.72 26.06
CA ILE A 413 -29.17 15.25 25.99
C ILE A 413 -28.20 14.78 27.09
N MET A 414 -28.71 13.83 27.83
CA MET A 414 -27.87 13.27 28.90
C MET A 414 -27.41 11.86 28.55
N SER A 415 -26.05 11.54 29.01
CA SER A 415 -25.55 10.16 28.78
C SER A 415 -25.75 9.32 30.06
N GLY A 416 -26.22 8.11 29.78
CA GLY A 416 -26.56 7.26 30.96
C GLY A 416 -25.70 5.99 30.96
N LYS A 417 -24.89 5.89 32.07
CA LYS A 417 -24.15 4.63 32.31
C LYS A 417 -25.01 3.67 33.16
N PRO A 418 -25.14 2.41 32.64
CA PRO A 418 -25.97 1.46 33.40
C PRO A 418 -25.45 1.29 34.84
N ASP A 419 -26.39 1.35 35.82
CA ASP A 419 -26.03 1.12 37.24
C ASP A 419 -25.76 -0.37 37.50
N SER A 420 -24.49 -0.69 37.85
CA SER A 420 -24.03 -2.08 38.11
C SER A 420 -24.86 -2.73 39.22
N SER A 421 -26.04 -2.06 39.85
CA SER A 421 -26.75 -2.65 41.02
C SER A 421 -28.25 -2.74 40.73
N LEU A 422 -28.86 -2.45 39.36
CA LEU A 422 -30.32 -2.57 39.11
C LEU A 422 -30.55 -2.92 37.64
N SER A 423 -30.95 -4.11 37.31
CA SER A 423 -31.24 -4.75 36.01
C SER A 423 -32.06 -3.83 35.09
N SER A 424 -32.26 -2.30 35.53
CA SER A 424 -32.94 -1.42 34.56
C SER A 424 -32.66 0.05 34.90
N GLY A 425 -31.58 0.39 35.82
CA GLY A 425 -31.44 1.81 36.23
C GLY A 425 -30.17 2.41 35.61
N TYR A 426 -30.29 3.74 34.96
CA TYR A 426 -29.18 4.47 34.33
C TYR A 426 -28.84 5.72 35.15
N ASN A 427 -27.51 5.91 35.34
CA ASN A 427 -27.06 7.20 35.90
C ASN A 427 -26.83 8.24 34.80
N TYR A 428 -27.89 9.15 34.64
CA TYR A 428 -27.83 10.10 33.50
C TYR A 428 -27.13 11.38 33.94
N ARG A 429 -26.20 11.79 33.09
CA ARG A 429 -25.54 13.08 33.30
C ARG A 429 -25.56 13.91 32.01
N PRO A 430 -25.52 15.24 32.25
CA PRO A 430 -25.47 15.98 33.54
C PRO A 430 -26.76 15.79 34.35
N ALA A 431 -26.65 15.44 35.85
CA ALA A 431 -27.81 15.19 36.72
C ALA A 431 -28.33 16.53 37.28
N LEU A 432 -29.74 16.63 37.78
CA LEU A 432 -30.35 17.74 38.55
C LEU A 432 -29.74 17.81 39.95
N ILE A 433 -28.71 18.68 40.20
CA ILE A 433 -28.25 18.61 41.62
C ILE A 433 -29.12 19.54 42.47
N SER A 434 -30.07 19.03 43.35
CA SER A 434 -31.00 19.71 44.28
C SER A 434 -30.22 20.37 45.42
N SER A 435 -28.89 20.86 45.29
CA SER A 435 -28.50 21.65 46.49
C SER A 435 -27.02 22.03 46.39
N ASN A 436 -26.53 22.78 45.39
CA ASN A 436 -25.26 23.51 45.67
C ASN A 436 -25.05 24.58 44.59
N THR A 437 -25.40 25.82 44.81
CA THR A 437 -25.15 27.19 44.37
C THR A 437 -23.68 27.38 43.98
N ASN A 438 -22.95 26.28 43.29
CA ASN A 438 -21.72 26.63 42.53
C ASN A 438 -21.28 25.43 41.69
N SER A 439 -22.15 24.66 41.00
CA SER A 439 -21.61 23.84 39.87
C SER A 439 -22.65 23.73 38.77
N GLU A 440 -23.33 24.77 38.41
CA GLU A 440 -23.94 24.92 37.07
C GLU A 440 -22.90 24.79 35.96
N SER A 441 -22.67 23.55 35.34
CA SER A 441 -21.71 23.49 34.21
C SER A 441 -21.63 24.83 33.48
N ALA A 442 -20.79 25.82 33.71
CA ALA A 442 -20.34 27.00 32.94
C ALA A 442 -20.95 27.03 31.53
N LEU A 443 -21.72 25.95 30.99
CA LEU A 443 -22.34 25.93 29.64
C LEU A 443 -23.87 26.05 29.74
N GLU A 444 -24.50 25.88 31.07
CA GLU A 444 -25.96 26.08 31.21
C GLU A 444 -26.26 27.55 31.53
N LYS A 445 -25.12 28.52 31.79
CA LYS A 445 -25.27 29.93 32.19
C LYS A 445 -24.69 30.85 31.12
N SER A 446 -24.13 30.45 29.90
CA SER A 446 -23.49 31.52 29.10
C SER A 446 -23.59 31.17 27.61
N ASN A 447 -24.86 31.05 26.98
CA ASN A 447 -24.64 31.42 25.56
C ASN A 447 -25.77 30.81 24.69
N PRO A 448 -26.92 31.31 24.41
CA PRO A 448 -27.95 30.94 23.42
C PRO A 448 -27.38 30.88 21.99
N SER A 449 -25.91 31.01 21.77
CA SER A 449 -25.37 31.02 20.39
C SER A 449 -24.27 29.97 20.25
N ASN A 450 -24.11 28.94 21.16
CA ASN A 450 -23.13 27.87 20.96
C ASN A 450 -23.85 26.56 20.57
N PRO A 451 -24.13 26.14 19.31
CA PRO A 451 -24.86 25.06 18.63
C PRO A 451 -24.27 23.68 18.96
N ILE A 452 -22.98 23.45 19.87
CA ILE A 452 -22.40 22.10 19.91
C ILE A 452 -22.53 21.55 21.34
N GLY A 453 -23.71 21.06 21.72
CA GLY A 453 -24.05 20.18 22.87
C GLY A 453 -22.81 19.50 23.46
N GLU A 454 -22.66 19.08 24.83
CA GLU A 454 -21.69 18.30 25.64
C GLU A 454 -21.08 17.14 24.84
N SER A 455 -19.76 16.77 25.07
CA SER A 455 -19.10 15.61 24.44
C SER A 455 -19.02 14.44 25.43
N PHE A 456 -19.43 13.31 24.86
CA PHE A 456 -19.41 12.10 25.71
C PHE A 456 -18.50 11.05 25.07
N VAL A 457 -17.74 10.34 25.99
CA VAL A 457 -16.96 9.17 25.55
C VAL A 457 -17.63 7.90 26.08
N ILE A 458 -17.89 7.01 25.05
CA ILE A 458 -18.51 5.75 25.52
C ILE A 458 -17.67 4.57 25.00
N PRO A 459 -17.72 3.40 25.67
CA PRO A 459 -17.02 2.23 25.16
C PRO A 459 -17.71 1.64 23.93
N GLN A 460 -16.87 0.94 23.18
CA GLN A 460 -17.54 0.13 22.15
C GLN A 460 -18.47 -0.91 22.79
N ILE A 461 -19.84 -0.85 22.40
CA ILE A 461 -20.84 -1.73 23.07
C ILE A 461 -20.75 -3.15 22.48
N LYS A 462 -20.22 -4.13 23.28
CA LYS A 462 -20.08 -5.54 22.83
C LYS A 462 -20.70 -6.46 23.88
N GLY A 463 -21.18 -7.67 23.37
CA GLY A 463 -21.67 -8.71 24.31
C GLY A 463 -22.88 -8.23 25.12
N SER A 464 -22.90 -8.18 26.62
CA SER A 464 -24.07 -7.84 27.48
C SER A 464 -24.03 -6.37 27.89
N GLN A 465 -23.03 -5.55 27.27
CA GLN A 465 -22.90 -4.13 27.64
C GLN A 465 -24.10 -3.31 27.14
N ILE A 466 -24.63 -2.30 28.07
CA ILE A 466 -25.77 -1.46 27.64
C ILE A 466 -25.45 0.00 28.00
N TRP A 467 -25.93 0.94 27.19
CA TRP A 467 -25.75 2.39 27.40
C TRP A 467 -27.04 3.11 26.99
N SER A 468 -27.36 4.32 27.72
CA SER A 468 -28.63 4.99 27.34
C SER A 468 -28.43 6.51 27.32
N PHE A 469 -29.31 7.14 26.47
CA PHE A 469 -29.34 8.61 26.44
C PHE A 469 -30.77 9.09 26.71
N GLN A 470 -30.86 10.26 27.42
CA GLN A 470 -32.20 10.79 27.78
C GLN A 470 -32.26 12.30 27.46
N ALA A 471 -33.56 12.69 26.84
CA ALA A 471 -33.74 14.13 26.58
C ALA A 471 -34.51 14.78 27.74
N ARG A 472 -33.98 15.89 28.01
CA ARG A 472 -34.68 16.63 29.07
C ARG A 472 -34.75 18.12 28.70
N GLU A 473 -35.86 18.89 29.39
CA GLU A 473 -35.97 20.35 29.18
C GLU A 473 -34.77 21.09 29.82
N ASN A 474 -34.49 22.23 29.22
CA ASN A 474 -33.41 23.01 29.84
C ASN A 474 -33.81 23.49 31.24
N LEU A 475 -32.84 23.62 32.07
CA LEU A 475 -33.11 23.93 33.49
C LEU A 475 -33.71 25.33 33.63
N ALA A 476 -33.30 26.29 32.81
CA ALA A 476 -33.83 27.67 32.86
C ALA A 476 -35.33 27.69 32.54
N ASN A 477 -35.83 26.88 31.64
CA ASN A 477 -37.26 26.81 31.26
C ASN A 477 -38.07 26.05 32.32
N LYS A 478 -37.42 25.12 32.93
CA LYS A 478 -38.17 24.36 33.98
C LYS A 478 -38.41 25.24 35.20
N LYS A 479 -37.42 26.25 35.47
CA LYS A 479 -37.56 27.12 36.65
C LYS A 479 -38.72 28.11 36.47
N VAL A 480 -39.07 28.39 35.24
CA VAL A 480 -40.18 29.36 35.04
C VAL A 480 -41.45 28.60 34.65
N GLY A 481 -41.46 27.19 34.94
CA GLY A 481 -42.70 26.38 34.82
C GLY A 481 -42.94 25.91 33.38
N ILE A 482 -41.97 26.06 32.50
CA ILE A 482 -42.14 25.57 31.09
C ILE A 482 -41.42 24.22 30.97
N ASP A 483 -42.28 23.21 30.78
CA ASP A 483 -41.74 21.85 30.53
C ASP A 483 -42.51 21.21 29.36
N ARG A 484 -41.90 21.37 28.22
CA ARG A 484 -42.61 20.95 27.01
C ARG A 484 -42.55 19.41 26.85
N ILE A 485 -41.38 18.82 27.32
CA ILE A 485 -41.27 17.34 27.21
C ILE A 485 -42.27 16.70 28.17
N SER A 486 -42.41 17.23 29.37
CA SER A 486 -43.43 16.70 30.30
C SER A 486 -44.86 16.94 29.77
N THR A 487 -45.11 18.15 29.18
CA THR A 487 -46.44 18.49 28.61
C THR A 487 -46.81 17.50 27.49
N MET A 488 -45.91 17.17 26.67
CA MET A 488 -46.20 16.26 25.53
C MET A 488 -46.52 14.85 26.05
N LEU A 489 -46.07 14.53 27.32
CA LEU A 489 -46.27 13.15 27.82
C LEU A 489 -47.56 13.06 28.64
N LEU A 490 -48.29 14.20 28.72
CA LEU A 490 -49.57 14.17 29.47
C LEU A 490 -50.62 13.36 28.69
N GLU A 491 -51.62 12.82 29.47
CA GLU A 491 -52.68 12.00 28.84
C GLU A 491 -53.68 12.88 28.09
N VAL A 492 -53.84 14.23 28.58
CA VAL A 492 -54.78 15.15 27.88
C VAL A 492 -53.99 16.42 27.49
N PRO A 493 -54.41 17.08 26.15
CA PRO A 493 -53.70 18.27 25.70
C PRO A 493 -53.90 19.46 26.64
N PRO A 494 -52.79 20.33 26.64
CA PRO A 494 -52.95 21.50 27.51
C PRO A 494 -54.19 22.33 27.14
N LEU A 495 -54.82 22.96 28.23
CA LEU A 495 -56.09 23.70 27.99
C LEU A 495 -55.78 25.07 27.35
N PRO A 496 -56.51 25.31 26.10
CA PRO A 496 -56.29 26.62 25.46
C PRO A 496 -56.94 27.76 26.25
N GLU A 497 -56.28 28.98 26.26
CA GLU A 497 -56.79 30.14 27.02
C GLU A 497 -58.09 30.67 26.42
N GLU A 498 -58.42 30.48 25.10
CA GLU A 498 -59.67 30.94 24.44
C GLU A 498 -60.75 29.85 24.49
N PRO A 499 -62.08 30.32 24.45
CA PRO A 499 -63.13 29.29 24.44
C PRO A 499 -62.92 28.28 23.30
N HIS A 500 -63.01 26.98 23.56
CA HIS A 500 -62.65 25.93 22.57
C HIS A 500 -63.61 24.75 22.70
N ASN A 501 -63.69 23.99 21.59
CA ASN A 501 -64.40 22.69 21.57
C ASN A 501 -63.57 21.64 20.84
N ASN A 502 -63.82 20.38 21.20
CA ASN A 502 -63.20 19.22 20.52
C ASN A 502 -61.68 19.23 20.66
N LEU A 503 -61.16 19.56 21.98
CA LEU A 503 -59.69 19.52 22.22
C LEU A 503 -59.21 18.06 22.30
N ARG A 504 -58.25 17.81 21.50
CA ARG A 504 -57.76 16.41 21.49
C ARG A 504 -56.33 16.38 20.92
N TRP A 505 -55.60 15.35 21.41
CA TRP A 505 -54.29 15.13 20.75
C TRP A 505 -54.51 14.52 19.36
N LEU A 506 -53.76 14.91 18.46
CA LEU A 506 -53.91 14.37 17.09
C LEU A 506 -53.19 13.03 16.96
N THR A 507 -52.26 12.81 18.05
CA THR A 507 -51.59 11.50 18.05
C THR A 507 -51.64 10.91 19.48
N GLU A 508 -51.68 9.48 19.55
CA GLU A 508 -51.85 8.76 20.84
C GLU A 508 -50.62 8.93 21.74
N THR A 509 -49.34 9.14 21.20
CA THR A 509 -48.13 9.30 22.02
C THR A 509 -47.20 10.32 21.35
N PRO A 510 -46.32 10.99 22.05
CA PRO A 510 -45.34 11.95 21.50
C PRO A 510 -44.24 11.26 20.68
N LYS A 511 -43.69 12.00 19.85
CA LYS A 511 -42.66 11.43 18.95
C LYS A 511 -41.30 12.05 19.29
N PHE A 512 -40.27 11.14 19.73
CA PHE A 512 -38.86 11.56 19.89
C PHE A 512 -38.00 10.94 18.79
N THR A 513 -37.45 11.78 17.99
CA THR A 513 -36.63 11.28 16.85
C THR A 513 -35.14 11.52 17.17
N TRP A 514 -34.34 10.41 17.49
CA TRP A 514 -32.89 10.47 17.75
C TRP A 514 -32.09 10.24 16.46
N LYS A 515 -31.35 11.19 16.12
CA LYS A 515 -30.52 11.09 14.90
C LYS A 515 -29.05 10.96 15.29
N ILE A 516 -28.39 9.85 14.85
CA ILE A 516 -26.97 9.56 15.15
C ILE A 516 -26.17 9.55 13.83
N SER A 517 -25.19 10.34 13.78
CA SER A 517 -24.45 10.36 12.50
C SER A 517 -22.94 10.42 12.79
N LEU A 518 -22.16 9.56 12.11
CA LEU A 518 -20.68 9.62 12.12
C LEU A 518 -20.15 9.99 10.73
N GLU A 519 -19.45 11.10 10.62
CA GLU A 519 -18.94 11.57 9.32
C GLU A 519 -17.70 10.76 8.89
N ASP A 520 -17.54 10.64 7.68
CA ASP A 520 -16.34 10.02 7.10
C ASP A 520 -15.11 10.93 7.35
N PRO A 521 -14.05 10.40 7.96
CA PRO A 521 -12.87 11.20 8.34
C PRO A 521 -12.16 11.78 7.12
N TYR A 522 -12.49 11.30 5.93
CA TYR A 522 -11.68 11.76 4.76
C TYR A 522 -12.59 12.38 3.70
N ASP A 523 -13.95 12.37 3.87
CA ASP A 523 -14.94 13.05 3.07
C ASP A 523 -16.11 13.51 3.91
N SER A 524 -15.97 14.81 4.43
CA SER A 524 -16.92 15.38 5.39
C SER A 524 -18.33 15.47 4.81
N THR A 525 -18.53 15.28 3.36
CA THR A 525 -19.87 15.32 2.73
C THR A 525 -20.54 13.93 2.82
N LYS A 526 -19.76 12.79 3.43
CA LYS A 526 -20.34 11.42 3.46
C LYS A 526 -20.42 10.95 4.92
N SER A 527 -21.45 10.35 5.35
CA SER A 527 -21.66 9.83 6.70
C SER A 527 -21.44 8.31 6.70
N LEU A 528 -20.47 7.92 7.63
CA LEU A 528 -20.21 6.47 7.80
C LEU A 528 -21.37 5.78 8.53
N VAL A 529 -21.94 6.56 9.44
CA VAL A 529 -23.12 6.06 10.17
C VAL A 529 -24.17 7.18 10.21
N ASN A 530 -25.44 6.86 9.77
CA ASN A 530 -26.59 7.80 9.82
C ASN A 530 -27.85 7.04 10.21
N ILE A 531 -28.00 6.99 11.59
CA ILE A 531 -29.11 6.17 12.10
C ILE A 531 -30.15 7.09 12.73
N THR A 532 -31.55 6.83 12.34
CA THR A 532 -32.65 7.54 13.02
C THR A 532 -33.48 6.53 13.83
N LYS A 533 -33.55 6.86 15.21
CA LYS A 533 -34.41 6.01 16.06
C LYS A 533 -35.53 6.85 16.68
N GLU A 534 -36.81 6.20 16.54
CA GLU A 534 -37.95 6.94 17.13
C GLU A 534 -38.42 6.25 18.41
N THR A 535 -38.54 7.08 19.50
CA THR A 535 -39.10 6.53 20.75
C THR A 535 -40.31 7.37 21.18
N ASN A 536 -41.17 6.64 21.85
CA ASN A 536 -42.33 7.42 22.36
C ASN A 536 -42.05 7.90 23.80
N VAL A 537 -40.74 7.61 24.25
CA VAL A 537 -40.28 8.15 25.55
C VAL A 537 -39.01 8.98 25.30
N ALA A 538 -38.64 9.77 26.25
CA ALA A 538 -37.53 10.73 26.07
C ALA A 538 -36.18 10.04 26.29
N LYS A 539 -36.18 8.59 26.08
CA LYS A 539 -34.91 7.86 26.31
C LYS A 539 -34.54 7.05 25.07
N LEU A 540 -33.07 6.93 24.94
CA LEU A 540 -32.54 6.07 23.88
C LEU A 540 -31.67 4.98 24.52
N PHE A 541 -32.15 3.70 24.39
CA PHE A 541 -31.37 2.60 24.98
C PHE A 541 -30.47 1.95 23.92
N ILE A 542 -29.15 1.69 24.45
CA ILE A 542 -28.17 1.12 23.48
C ILE A 542 -27.69 -0.23 24.04
N ALA A 543 -28.06 -1.32 23.25
CA ALA A 543 -27.56 -2.65 23.67
C ALA A 543 -26.59 -3.22 22.61
N ALA A 544 -25.79 -4.29 23.11
CA ALA A 544 -24.85 -4.95 22.15
C ALA A 544 -25.60 -5.47 20.93
N GLY A 545 -25.12 -5.10 19.73
CA GLY A 545 -25.76 -5.62 18.49
C GLY A 545 -26.72 -4.57 17.89
N ASP A 546 -26.86 -3.37 18.68
CA ASP A 546 -27.71 -2.31 18.11
C ASP A 546 -26.96 -1.58 16.99
N SER A 547 -27.59 -1.08 16.02
CA SER A 547 -27.02 -0.42 14.82
C SER A 547 -26.51 0.99 15.17
N VAL A 548 -26.67 1.41 16.58
CA VAL A 548 -26.24 2.78 16.98
C VAL A 548 -24.85 2.68 17.61
N PHE A 549 -23.98 3.44 17.13
CA PHE A 549 -22.58 3.47 17.59
C PHE A 549 -21.88 2.15 17.30
N SER A 550 -22.06 1.60 16.06
CA SER A 550 -21.67 0.24 15.63
C SER A 550 -20.21 0.20 15.22
N ILE A 551 -19.51 1.40 15.01
CA ILE A 551 -18.06 1.33 14.67
C ILE A 551 -17.32 2.35 15.54
N PRO A 552 -16.23 2.06 15.84
CA PRO A 552 -15.42 2.99 16.64
C PRO A 552 -15.16 4.31 15.90
N SER A 553 -15.04 5.43 16.72
CA SER A 553 -14.93 6.73 16.02
C SER A 553 -13.79 7.55 16.62
N GLU A 554 -13.00 6.92 17.47
CA GLU A 554 -11.92 7.72 18.06
C GLU A 554 -10.75 7.87 17.07
N PRO A 555 -10.13 9.05 16.83
CA PRO A 555 -10.35 10.26 17.65
C PRO A 555 -11.56 11.06 17.16
N GLY A 556 -12.35 10.60 16.24
CA GLY A 556 -13.55 11.32 15.74
C GLY A 556 -14.73 11.16 16.70
N HIS A 557 -15.99 11.60 16.31
CA HIS A 557 -17.14 11.45 17.22
C HIS A 557 -18.43 11.35 16.40
N TYR A 558 -19.38 10.73 17.06
CA TYR A 558 -20.77 10.76 16.52
C TYR A 558 -21.49 12.04 16.91
N ILE A 559 -22.37 12.50 15.97
CA ILE A 559 -23.33 13.56 16.38
C ILE A 559 -24.68 12.92 16.73
N LEU A 560 -25.06 13.14 18.08
CA LEU A 560 -26.38 12.63 18.52
C LEU A 560 -27.36 13.80 18.69
N ARG A 561 -28.56 13.64 17.91
CA ARG A 561 -29.57 14.71 17.93
C ARG A 561 -30.95 14.11 18.24
N VAL A 562 -31.67 14.92 19.17
CA VAL A 562 -33.04 14.45 19.45
C VAL A 562 -34.02 15.58 19.12
N ASP A 563 -35.11 15.23 18.30
CA ASP A 563 -36.21 16.16 18.01
C ASP A 563 -37.53 15.57 18.53
N ALA A 564 -38.13 16.34 19.48
CA ALA A 564 -39.42 15.84 20.03
C ALA A 564 -40.58 16.74 19.57
N SER A 565 -41.80 16.07 19.23
CA SER A 565 -42.96 16.88 18.79
C SER A 565 -44.25 16.14 19.13
N ARG A 566 -45.24 16.90 19.44
CA ARG A 566 -46.61 16.39 19.55
C ARG A 566 -47.61 17.52 19.26
N VAL A 567 -48.72 17.18 18.51
CA VAL A 567 -49.62 18.26 18.05
C VAL A 567 -51.02 18.01 18.63
N TYR A 568 -51.58 19.12 19.15
CA TYR A 568 -53.01 18.95 19.52
C TYR A 568 -53.85 20.00 18.81
N SER A 569 -55.18 19.60 18.59
CA SER A 569 -56.08 20.52 17.84
C SER A 569 -57.31 20.84 18.68
N TYR A 570 -57.75 22.06 18.41
CA TYR A 570 -59.06 22.38 19.00
C TYR A 570 -59.81 23.34 18.08
N ASP A 571 -61.21 23.19 18.16
CA ASP A 571 -62.06 24.10 17.34
C ASP A 571 -62.33 25.40 18.10
N TYR A 572 -62.11 26.56 17.32
CA TYR A 572 -62.46 27.85 17.95
C TYR A 572 -63.21 28.73 16.94
N PHE A 573 -63.82 29.81 17.48
CA PHE A 573 -64.62 30.67 16.59
C PHE A 573 -63.82 31.93 16.24
N GLU A 574 -63.54 31.98 14.95
CA GLU A 574 -62.87 33.22 14.50
C GLU A 574 -63.89 34.17 13.86
N LYS A 575 -63.73 35.44 14.41
CA LYS A 575 -64.68 36.43 13.83
C LYS A 575 -64.25 36.82 12.41
N VAL A 576 -65.05 36.44 11.42
CA VAL A 576 -64.73 36.76 10.00
C VAL A 576 -65.74 37.80 9.50
N GLN A 577 -65.14 38.82 8.80
CA GLN A 577 -66.05 39.88 8.29
C GLN A 577 -66.61 39.50 6.91
N LYS A 578 -67.95 39.41 6.88
CA LYS A 578 -68.61 39.07 5.60
C LYS A 578 -69.42 40.28 5.08
N THR A 579 -69.14 40.67 3.83
CA THR A 579 -69.89 41.79 3.22
C THR A 579 -71.17 41.27 2.54
N LEU A 580 -72.27 41.72 3.12
CA LEU A 580 -73.58 41.30 2.57
C LEU A 580 -73.88 42.02 1.25
N SER A 581 -74.82 41.53 0.44
CA SER A 581 -75.18 42.01 -0.92
C SER A 581 -75.61 43.47 -0.91
N ASN A 582 -75.94 44.01 0.21
CA ASN A 582 -76.35 45.44 0.30
C ASN A 582 -75.18 46.31 0.74
N GLY A 583 -73.91 45.57 0.77
CA GLY A 583 -72.70 46.43 0.94
C GLY A 583 -72.38 46.62 2.42
N SER A 584 -73.21 46.01 3.46
CA SER A 584 -72.89 46.09 4.89
C SER A 584 -71.98 44.93 5.30
N VAL A 585 -70.95 45.26 6.12
CA VAL A 585 -69.99 44.24 6.60
C VAL A 585 -70.45 43.76 7.98
N ILE A 586 -70.89 42.38 8.01
CA ILE A 586 -71.22 41.82 9.34
C ILE A 586 -70.10 40.88 9.79
N THR A 587 -69.90 40.74 11.11
CA THR A 587 -68.93 39.79 11.67
C THR A 587 -69.65 38.49 12.09
N ILE A 588 -69.28 37.42 11.34
CA ILE A 588 -69.93 36.13 11.72
C ILE A 588 -68.85 35.20 12.29
N PRO A 589 -69.21 34.57 13.40
CA PRO A 589 -68.26 33.58 13.94
C PRO A 589 -68.21 32.31 13.08
N VAL A 590 -67.02 32.11 12.52
CA VAL A 590 -66.83 30.87 11.73
C VAL A 590 -65.95 29.92 12.53
N GLU A 591 -66.50 28.71 12.68
CA GLU A 591 -65.71 27.69 13.40
C GLU A 591 -64.48 27.24 12.57
N LYS A 592 -63.32 27.48 13.12
CA LYS A 592 -62.08 27.01 12.47
C LYS A 592 -61.31 26.09 13.42
N THR A 593 -60.47 25.26 12.79
CA THR A 593 -59.66 24.34 13.62
C THR A 593 -58.23 24.87 13.72
N LYS A 594 -57.82 24.97 15.02
CA LYS A 594 -56.41 25.40 15.26
C LYS A 594 -55.54 24.20 15.63
N PHE A 595 -54.38 24.11 14.93
CA PHE A 595 -53.41 23.06 15.27
C PHE A 595 -52.20 23.67 15.98
N VAL A 596 -51.96 23.12 17.21
CA VAL A 596 -50.84 23.70 17.98
C VAL A 596 -49.75 22.64 18.12
N PRO A 597 -48.63 22.84 17.40
CA PRO A 597 -47.51 21.90 17.59
C PRO A 597 -46.65 22.25 18.80
N ILE A 598 -46.32 21.15 19.58
CA ILE A 598 -45.25 21.31 20.60
C ILE A 598 -43.97 20.64 20.10
N THR A 599 -42.85 21.55 19.91
CA THR A 599 -41.60 20.94 19.39
C THR A 599 -40.44 21.38 20.29
N ILE A 600 -39.52 20.35 20.57
CA ILE A 600 -38.29 20.70 21.30
C ILE A 600 -37.16 19.81 20.79
N GLY A 601 -35.78 20.40 20.82
CA GLY A 601 -34.68 19.56 20.31
C GLY A 601 -33.35 19.91 20.99
N ALA A 602 -32.37 18.89 20.86
CA ALA A 602 -31.01 19.10 21.40
C ALA A 602 -30.01 18.26 20.61
N GLN A 603 -28.68 18.68 20.73
CA GLN A 603 -27.62 17.89 20.05
C GLN A 603 -26.40 17.79 20.96
N CYS A 604 -25.62 16.54 20.83
CA CYS A 604 -24.35 16.39 21.56
C CYS A 604 -23.38 15.54 20.73
N ARG A 605 -22.04 15.39 21.23
CA ARG A 605 -21.01 14.56 20.56
C ARG A 605 -20.71 13.31 21.39
N VAL A 606 -20.62 12.25 20.57
CA VAL A 606 -20.32 10.97 21.26
C VAL A 606 -19.13 10.30 20.57
N SER A 607 -18.06 10.07 21.31
CA SER A 607 -16.90 9.32 20.77
C SER A 607 -16.91 7.87 21.28
N VAL A 608 -16.86 6.96 20.27
CA VAL A 608 -16.88 5.52 20.63
C VAL A 608 -15.45 4.98 20.59
N LEU A 609 -15.05 4.38 21.64
CA LEU A 609 -13.66 3.87 21.73
C LEU A 609 -13.46 2.67 20.80
N ASP A 610 -12.21 2.59 20.25
CA ASP A 610 -11.84 1.44 19.39
C ASP A 610 -11.16 0.35 20.23
N ASP A 611 -11.89 -0.67 20.46
CA ASP A 611 -11.28 -1.77 21.24
C ASP A 611 -11.05 -3.00 20.36
N THR A 612 -11.16 -2.78 18.96
CA THR A 612 -11.03 -3.95 18.07
C THR A 612 -9.59 -4.05 17.55
N PRO A 613 -8.91 -5.17 17.89
CA PRO A 613 -7.55 -5.36 17.38
C PRO A 613 -7.53 -5.76 15.91
N PRO A 614 -6.39 -5.55 15.19
CA PRO A 614 -6.28 -6.08 13.82
C PRO A 614 -6.63 -7.56 13.76
N ALA A 615 -7.35 -7.90 12.74
CA ALA A 615 -7.80 -9.31 12.63
C ALA A 615 -7.84 -9.71 11.14
N ALA A 616 -7.86 -11.12 10.95
CA ALA A 616 -7.86 -11.64 9.56
C ALA A 616 -9.16 -11.24 8.83
N THR A 617 -10.20 -11.11 9.68
CA THR A 617 -11.46 -10.65 9.08
C THR A 617 -12.12 -9.60 9.98
N LEU A 618 -12.64 -8.61 9.37
CA LEU A 618 -13.40 -7.58 10.09
C LEU A 618 -14.78 -7.42 9.47
N ALA A 619 -15.67 -7.10 10.43
CA ALA A 619 -17.05 -6.93 9.91
C ALA A 619 -17.16 -5.59 9.15
N ASP A 620 -17.86 -5.67 8.02
CA ASP A 620 -18.15 -4.40 7.30
C ASP A 620 -19.41 -3.73 7.87
N LEU A 621 -19.79 -2.65 7.34
CA LEU A 621 -20.89 -1.86 7.91
C LEU A 621 -22.18 -2.67 7.92
N ALA A 622 -22.28 -3.77 6.99
CA ALA A 622 -23.46 -4.67 6.98
C ALA A 622 -23.26 -5.83 7.95
N ASN A 623 -22.17 -5.73 8.83
CA ASN A 623 -21.83 -6.76 9.82
C ASN A 623 -21.48 -8.11 9.16
N THR A 624 -21.06 -8.02 7.82
CA THR A 624 -20.52 -9.23 7.13
C THR A 624 -19.00 -9.27 7.29
N MET A 625 -18.49 -10.45 7.64
CA MET A 625 -17.03 -10.56 7.86
C MET A 625 -16.28 -10.56 6.52
N GLN A 626 -15.38 -9.51 6.37
CA GLN A 626 -14.59 -9.38 5.13
C GLN A 626 -13.11 -9.59 5.45
N LYS A 627 -12.49 -10.03 4.37
CA LYS A 627 -11.03 -10.21 4.52
C LYS A 627 -10.35 -8.88 4.86
N ALA A 628 -9.53 -8.81 5.91
CA ALA A 628 -8.98 -7.52 6.37
C ALA A 628 -7.46 -7.60 6.43
N LEU A 629 -7.05 -8.72 5.96
CA LEU A 629 -5.58 -8.84 5.96
C LEU A 629 -5.15 -9.67 4.73
N ASP A 630 -4.14 -9.14 4.06
CA ASP A 630 -3.62 -9.90 2.90
C ASP A 630 -2.09 -9.76 2.87
N LEU A 631 -1.57 -10.94 2.77
CA LEU A 631 -0.09 -10.96 2.70
C LEU A 631 0.35 -11.48 1.33
N ALA A 632 1.26 -10.70 0.64
CA ALA A 632 1.79 -11.13 -0.66
C ALA A 632 3.32 -10.93 -0.67
N PRO A 633 3.94 -11.89 -1.14
CA PRO A 633 3.44 -13.13 -1.77
C PRO A 633 3.17 -14.22 -0.73
N ALA A 634 2.19 -15.09 -1.10
CA ALA A 634 1.82 -16.20 -0.18
C ALA A 634 2.99 -17.18 0.00
N TYR A 635 3.78 -17.18 -1.08
CA TYR A 635 4.94 -18.10 -0.98
C TYR A 635 6.22 -17.36 -1.40
N LEU A 636 7.10 -17.50 -0.59
CA LEU A 636 8.45 -17.13 -1.03
C LEU A 636 9.31 -18.37 -1.28
N TRP A 637 10.08 -18.16 -2.23
CA TRP A 637 10.86 -19.35 -2.65
C TRP A 637 12.33 -19.11 -2.30
N GLY A 638 12.76 -20.18 -1.64
CA GLY A 638 14.19 -20.07 -1.27
C GLY A 638 14.93 -21.38 -1.54
N THR A 639 16.24 -21.31 -1.62
CA THR A 639 17.07 -22.52 -1.79
C THR A 639 18.17 -22.53 -0.70
N THR A 640 18.49 -23.72 -0.19
CA THR A 640 19.50 -23.88 0.89
C THR A 640 20.91 -23.63 0.34
N GLY A 641 21.05 -23.48 -1.01
CA GLY A 641 22.39 -23.37 -1.58
C GLY A 641 22.49 -22.14 -2.50
N GLU A 642 22.44 -22.25 -3.86
CA GLU A 642 22.70 -21.19 -4.85
C GLU A 642 21.44 -20.35 -5.09
N LYS A 643 21.67 -19.20 -6.00
CA LYS A 643 20.66 -18.16 -6.30
C LYS A 643 19.43 -18.76 -7.00
N LEU A 644 18.21 -18.47 -6.36
CA LEU A 644 17.01 -18.80 -7.16
C LEU A 644 16.98 -17.97 -8.44
N SER A 645 17.35 -18.60 -9.76
CA SER A 645 17.33 -17.86 -11.04
C SER A 645 15.92 -17.37 -11.38
N ASN A 646 15.75 -16.00 -11.85
CA ASN A 646 14.45 -15.45 -12.30
C ASN A 646 13.77 -16.36 -13.33
N THR A 647 14.41 -17.55 -13.80
CA THR A 647 13.82 -18.40 -14.85
C THR A 647 13.76 -19.85 -14.38
N ALA A 648 14.05 -20.14 -13.03
CA ALA A 648 14.07 -21.58 -12.69
C ALA A 648 12.63 -22.08 -12.51
N ASP A 649 12.19 -22.87 -13.49
CA ASP A 649 10.95 -23.69 -13.44
C ASP A 649 9.74 -22.84 -13.01
N GLY A 650 9.76 -21.36 -13.24
CA GLY A 650 8.55 -20.52 -13.08
C GLY A 650 8.43 -20.03 -11.62
N LYS A 651 9.54 -20.33 -10.76
CA LYS A 651 9.45 -19.87 -9.36
C LYS A 651 10.36 -18.67 -9.14
N SER A 652 9.79 -17.47 -8.85
CA SER A 652 10.54 -16.22 -8.61
C SER A 652 9.91 -15.47 -7.44
N ASN A 653 10.97 -14.83 -6.71
CA ASN A 653 10.43 -14.03 -5.58
C ASN A 653 10.22 -12.57 -6.01
N PRO A 654 9.18 -11.98 -5.50
CA PRO A 654 8.94 -10.55 -5.80
C PRO A 654 9.97 -9.66 -5.09
N ALA A 655 10.06 -8.42 -5.54
CA ALA A 655 11.03 -7.47 -4.97
C ALA A 655 10.65 -7.08 -3.54
N ASN A 656 9.35 -7.29 -3.16
CA ASN A 656 8.92 -6.84 -1.82
C ASN A 656 7.93 -7.83 -1.23
N ILE A 657 8.02 -7.90 0.15
CA ILE A 657 6.88 -8.48 0.89
C ILE A 657 5.90 -7.36 1.29
N VAL A 658 4.66 -7.73 0.88
CA VAL A 658 3.68 -6.64 1.10
C VAL A 658 2.53 -7.19 1.94
N LEU A 659 2.28 -6.42 3.03
CA LEU A 659 1.08 -6.79 3.81
C LEU A 659 0.08 -5.62 3.79
N TRP A 660 -1.10 -6.13 3.44
CA TRP A 660 -2.22 -5.15 3.57
C TRP A 660 -3.09 -5.52 4.77
N THR A 661 -3.32 -4.47 5.60
CA THR A 661 -4.25 -4.75 6.71
C THR A 661 -5.28 -3.62 6.81
N ALA A 662 -6.46 -4.08 7.17
CA ALA A 662 -7.54 -3.08 7.33
C ALA A 662 -7.86 -2.92 8.82
N ASN A 663 -8.24 -1.73 9.27
CA ASN A 663 -8.68 -1.40 10.63
C ASN A 663 -10.14 -0.92 10.63
N ASP A 664 -10.93 -1.41 11.66
CA ASP A 664 -12.39 -1.13 11.62
C ASP A 664 -12.70 0.29 12.09
N ASN A 665 -11.56 0.99 12.39
CA ASN A 665 -11.76 2.40 12.77
C ASN A 665 -11.44 3.32 11.59
N PRO A 666 -12.41 3.90 11.06
CA PRO A 666 -12.25 4.73 9.87
C PRO A 666 -11.41 5.99 10.14
N TYR A 667 -11.22 6.27 11.41
CA TYR A 667 -10.40 7.45 11.76
C TYR A 667 -9.02 7.01 12.23
N GLY A 668 -8.78 5.74 12.00
CA GLY A 668 -7.60 5.06 12.60
C GLY A 668 -6.28 5.62 12.05
N ASN A 669 -6.38 6.32 10.83
CA ASN A 669 -5.09 6.77 10.25
C ASN A 669 -4.95 8.29 10.38
N LEU A 670 -5.83 8.97 11.18
CA LEU A 670 -5.78 10.44 11.23
C LEU A 670 -4.68 10.88 12.21
N SER A 671 -3.74 11.69 11.68
CA SER A 671 -2.59 12.13 12.51
C SER A 671 -2.88 13.50 13.13
N THR A 672 -3.95 14.24 12.60
CA THR A 672 -4.39 15.55 13.15
C THR A 672 -5.91 15.53 13.33
N HIS A 673 -6.37 15.83 14.64
CA HIS A 673 -7.81 15.93 14.97
C HIS A 673 -7.98 16.83 16.19
N PRO A 674 -9.07 17.72 16.08
CA PRO A 674 -9.29 18.66 17.19
C PRO A 674 -9.31 17.94 18.55
N ASN A 675 -9.36 16.53 18.62
CA ASN A 675 -9.53 15.77 19.88
C ASN A 675 -8.22 15.04 20.21
N LEU A 676 -7.15 15.34 19.46
CA LEU A 676 -5.86 14.64 19.59
C LEU A 676 -4.92 15.47 20.47
N THR A 677 -5.35 16.90 21.05
CA THR A 677 -4.55 17.67 22.03
C THR A 677 -5.44 18.03 23.22
N PRO A 678 -5.23 17.72 24.60
CA PRO A 678 -5.27 16.78 25.74
C PRO A 678 -6.44 15.79 25.61
N LEU A 679 -6.12 14.43 25.52
CA LEU A 679 -7.05 13.29 25.60
C LEU A 679 -8.43 13.72 26.13
N LEU A 680 -9.30 14.08 25.14
CA LEU A 680 -10.67 14.29 25.66
C LEU A 680 -11.04 13.22 26.70
N VAL A 681 -11.09 13.66 28.00
CA VAL A 681 -11.57 12.79 29.10
C VAL A 681 -13.02 13.18 29.44
N ASP A 682 -13.77 12.13 29.18
CA ASP A 682 -15.18 12.38 29.58
C ASP A 682 -15.25 12.83 31.05
N LYS A 683 -15.90 13.97 31.35
CA LYS A 683 -15.88 14.64 32.68
C LYS A 683 -16.82 13.92 33.65
N TYR A 684 -17.65 12.89 33.18
CA TYR A 684 -18.69 12.31 34.07
C TYR A 684 -18.39 10.83 34.34
N PHE A 685 -17.74 10.12 33.38
CA PHE A 685 -17.64 8.66 33.58
C PHE A 685 -16.17 8.25 33.50
N ASN A 686 -15.11 9.24 33.46
CA ASN A 686 -13.64 9.02 33.47
C ASN A 686 -13.20 8.14 32.30
N LEU A 687 -13.90 8.10 31.16
CA LEU A 687 -13.43 7.45 29.91
C LEU A 687 -12.65 8.45 29.06
N SER A 688 -11.48 7.84 28.42
CA SER A 688 -10.66 8.78 27.62
C SER A 688 -10.29 8.14 26.27
N LEU A 689 -10.17 9.00 25.30
CA LEU A 689 -9.76 8.51 23.97
C LEU A 689 -8.36 7.86 24.05
N LYS A 690 -8.19 6.75 23.27
CA LYS A 690 -6.91 5.99 23.29
C LYS A 690 -6.16 6.20 21.98
N HIS A 691 -6.63 6.93 21.03
CA HIS A 691 -6.10 6.98 19.65
C HIS A 691 -4.75 7.73 19.62
N SER A 692 -3.78 7.00 19.13
CA SER A 692 -2.47 7.62 18.77
C SER A 692 -1.86 6.88 17.57
N ILE A 693 -1.62 7.71 16.56
CA ILE A 693 -1.08 7.07 15.34
C ILE A 693 0.31 6.49 15.65
N ALA A 694 0.96 7.09 16.69
CA ALA A 694 2.28 6.56 17.08
C ALA A 694 2.17 5.12 17.62
N LYS A 695 0.98 4.76 18.00
CA LYS A 695 0.81 3.40 18.57
C LYS A 695 0.62 2.35 17.48
N SER A 696 0.32 2.72 16.19
CA SER A 696 0.14 1.74 15.10
C SER A 696 1.51 1.23 14.60
N THR A 697 1.72 -0.12 14.78
CA THR A 697 3.03 -0.66 14.35
C THR A 697 2.80 -1.99 13.61
N GLY A 698 3.61 -2.23 12.57
CA GLY A 698 3.76 -3.54 11.88
C GLY A 698 5.19 -4.09 12.01
N LYS A 699 5.13 -5.31 12.60
CA LYS A 699 6.46 -5.96 12.73
C LYS A 699 6.50 -7.27 11.94
N LEU A 700 7.50 -7.34 10.97
CA LEU A 700 7.63 -8.61 10.23
C LEU A 700 8.11 -9.73 11.16
N LYS A 701 7.28 -10.87 11.05
CA LYS A 701 7.69 -12.07 11.82
C LYS A 701 7.89 -13.27 10.89
N HIS A 702 8.89 -14.06 11.17
CA HIS A 702 9.02 -15.32 10.40
C HIS A 702 9.61 -16.41 11.29
N ASN A 703 9.17 -17.67 10.95
CA ASN A 703 9.65 -18.84 11.72
C ASN A 703 11.08 -19.20 11.31
N ASN A 704 11.96 -19.49 12.37
CA ASN A 704 13.28 -20.09 12.05
C ASN A 704 13.47 -21.38 12.87
N ALA A 705 14.51 -22.19 12.58
CA ALA A 705 14.83 -23.55 13.05
C ALA A 705 15.02 -23.53 14.57
N GLU A 706 14.96 -22.50 15.42
CA GLU A 706 15.15 -22.40 16.88
C GLU A 706 13.95 -21.71 17.52
N GLY A 707 12.71 -21.57 16.82
CA GLY A 707 11.54 -20.77 17.27
C GLY A 707 11.58 -19.35 16.69
N ILE A 708 10.25 -18.71 16.84
CA ILE A 708 9.89 -17.42 16.21
C ILE A 708 10.84 -16.33 16.74
N ASN A 709 12.07 -16.01 16.07
CA ASN A 709 12.86 -14.76 15.98
C ASN A 709 14.36 -15.10 15.93
N VAL A 710 15.16 -14.88 14.77
CA VAL A 710 16.41 -14.40 14.15
C VAL A 710 17.36 -15.60 13.94
N PRO A 711 18.15 -15.64 12.67
CA PRO A 711 19.16 -16.61 12.21
C PRO A 711 20.13 -17.00 13.34
N ASP A 712 20.31 -18.17 13.73
CA ASP A 712 21.38 -18.83 14.50
C ASP A 712 22.74 -18.18 14.23
N GLY A 713 23.32 -17.48 15.53
CA GLY A 713 24.76 -17.20 15.77
C GLY A 713 24.95 -15.78 16.31
N LEU A 714 23.88 -15.05 16.98
CA LEU A 714 24.27 -13.76 17.59
C LEU A 714 23.99 -13.81 19.10
N PRO A 715 24.93 -13.45 19.96
CA PRO A 715 24.80 -13.30 21.42
C PRO A 715 23.50 -12.59 21.82
N ALA A 716 22.64 -13.01 22.75
CA ALA A 716 21.38 -12.58 23.38
C ALA A 716 21.26 -11.05 23.42
N ALA A 717 22.36 -10.24 23.39
CA ALA A 717 22.36 -8.75 23.46
C ALA A 717 22.03 -8.14 22.09
N PHE A 718 21.91 -8.98 20.95
CA PHE A 718 21.61 -8.46 19.60
C PHE A 718 20.20 -8.90 19.18
N LEU A 719 19.51 -9.69 20.02
CA LEU A 719 18.14 -10.18 19.77
C LEU A 719 17.12 -9.08 20.04
N ALA A 720 17.45 -8.06 20.91
CA ALA A 720 16.56 -6.91 21.18
C ALA A 720 16.77 -5.79 20.15
N VAL A 721 18.01 -5.72 19.50
CA VAL A 721 18.40 -4.72 18.49
C VAL A 721 17.93 -5.18 17.10
N ALA A 722 17.77 -6.55 16.77
CA ALA A 722 17.34 -7.15 15.48
C ALA A 722 15.82 -7.09 15.35
N GLN A 723 15.01 -7.02 16.52
CA GLN A 723 13.53 -6.89 16.48
C GLN A 723 13.12 -5.44 16.18
N ASN A 724 14.03 -4.47 16.52
CA ASN A 724 13.77 -3.05 16.20
C ASN A 724 14.07 -2.74 14.73
N LYS A 725 14.77 -3.72 14.02
CA LYS A 725 15.22 -3.45 12.63
C LYS A 725 14.14 -3.81 11.62
N TYR A 726 13.07 -4.62 12.06
CA TYR A 726 12.04 -5.03 11.08
C TYR A 726 10.67 -4.53 11.53
N ARG A 727 10.73 -3.46 12.22
CA ARG A 727 9.50 -2.81 12.72
C ARG A 727 9.35 -1.43 12.06
N ASN A 728 8.11 -1.11 11.88
CA ASN A 728 7.91 0.25 11.34
C ASN A 728 7.94 1.29 12.45
N THR A 729 8.49 2.55 12.18
CA THR A 729 8.34 3.69 13.12
C THR A 729 7.04 4.45 12.84
N PRO A 730 6.20 4.59 13.76
CA PRO A 730 4.83 5.12 13.75
C PRO A 730 4.78 6.57 13.25
N ASP A 731 6.07 7.24 12.68
CA ASP A 731 5.94 8.64 12.20
C ASP A 731 6.58 8.78 10.82
N GLY A 732 6.08 7.89 9.88
CA GLY A 732 6.30 8.21 8.45
C GLY A 732 7.24 9.41 8.27
N LEU A 733 8.39 9.68 9.00
CA LEU A 733 9.30 10.68 8.40
C LEU A 733 10.58 10.72 9.23
N SER A 734 11.46 9.70 9.23
CA SER A 734 12.91 10.00 9.17
C SER A 734 13.68 8.94 9.95
N ASN A 735 13.89 7.75 9.24
CA ASN A 735 15.25 7.17 9.34
C ASN A 735 15.29 5.86 8.54
N LYS A 736 15.69 5.91 7.31
CA LYS A 736 16.08 4.89 6.31
C LYS A 736 17.06 3.88 6.92
N LEU A 737 16.72 3.31 8.12
CA LEU A 737 17.63 2.20 8.44
C LEU A 737 17.40 1.02 7.49
N PRO A 738 18.31 0.38 6.76
CA PRO A 738 18.33 -0.65 5.70
C PRO A 738 17.47 -1.87 6.07
N HIS A 739 16.51 -1.80 7.17
CA HIS A 739 15.71 -2.99 7.52
C HIS A 739 14.39 -2.54 8.16
N LYS A 740 13.90 -1.38 7.68
CA LYS A 740 12.68 -0.84 8.32
C LYS A 740 11.45 -1.15 7.45
N VAL A 741 10.37 -1.68 8.11
CA VAL A 741 9.08 -1.89 7.42
C VAL A 741 8.44 -0.53 7.13
N GLU A 742 8.32 -0.40 5.75
CA GLU A 742 7.62 0.85 5.38
C GLU A 742 6.11 0.72 5.55
N GLN A 743 5.65 1.83 6.11
CA GLN A 743 4.19 1.80 6.37
C GLN A 743 3.50 2.92 5.57
N TYR A 744 2.48 2.41 4.92
CA TYR A 744 1.65 3.39 4.16
C TYR A 744 0.21 3.33 4.69
N LEU A 745 -0.29 4.44 4.92
CA LEU A 745 -1.66 4.51 5.49
C LEU A 745 -2.65 4.92 4.38
N TYR A 746 -3.65 4.14 4.28
CA TYR A 746 -4.63 4.43 3.21
C TYR A 746 -6.04 4.47 3.82
N SER A 747 -6.73 5.24 3.30
CA SER A 747 -8.19 5.19 3.58
C SER A 747 -8.92 4.42 2.47
N PHE A 748 -10.11 4.25 2.75
CA PHE A 748 -10.93 3.51 1.73
C PHE A 748 -10.93 4.26 0.40
N LYS A 749 -10.91 5.65 0.37
CA LYS A 749 -11.00 6.47 -0.83
C LYS A 749 -9.69 6.43 -1.62
N ASP A 750 -8.52 6.26 -0.88
CA ASP A 750 -7.21 6.40 -1.56
C ASP A 750 -6.50 5.04 -1.61
N LEU A 751 -7.49 4.08 -1.58
CA LEU A 751 -6.85 2.73 -1.60
C LEU A 751 -6.36 2.40 -3.01
N PRO A 752 -5.09 2.11 -3.16
CA PRO A 752 -4.51 1.83 -4.47
C PRO A 752 -5.07 0.53 -5.09
N GLY A 753 -5.17 0.56 -6.47
CA GLY A 753 -5.75 -0.57 -7.19
C GLY A 753 -4.99 -1.90 -6.95
N ASP A 754 -3.75 -1.74 -6.40
CA ASP A 754 -2.94 -2.96 -6.14
C ASP A 754 -3.26 -3.57 -4.77
N CYS A 755 -4.21 -3.01 -3.96
CA CYS A 755 -4.64 -3.58 -2.70
C CYS A 755 -5.55 -4.79 -2.90
N PRO A 756 -5.19 -5.89 -2.33
CA PRO A 756 -5.94 -7.14 -2.55
C PRO A 756 -7.13 -7.26 -1.59
N LEU A 757 -7.26 -6.28 -0.61
CA LEU A 757 -8.37 -6.37 0.37
C LEU A 757 -9.61 -5.65 -0.19
N PRO A 758 -10.74 -6.18 0.29
CA PRO A 758 -11.98 -5.53 -0.17
C PRO A 758 -12.04 -4.07 0.29
N LYS A 759 -12.49 -3.33 -0.59
CA LYS A 759 -12.68 -1.88 -0.24
C LYS A 759 -13.92 -1.67 0.60
N VAL A 760 -13.64 -1.49 1.86
CA VAL A 760 -14.73 -1.35 2.83
C VAL A 760 -14.67 0.09 3.39
N ARG A 761 -15.69 0.80 3.22
CA ARG A 761 -15.76 2.26 3.52
C ARG A 761 -15.56 2.52 5.00
N SER A 762 -15.78 1.60 6.00
CA SER A 762 -15.63 1.87 7.44
C SER A 762 -14.26 1.44 7.93
N TRP A 763 -13.33 1.08 6.89
CA TRP A 763 -12.01 0.62 7.32
C TRP A 763 -10.94 1.64 6.93
N THR A 764 -10.00 1.65 7.68
CA THR A 764 -8.72 2.20 7.16
C THR A 764 -7.74 1.06 6.87
N TYR A 765 -6.88 1.44 5.83
CA TYR A 765 -5.99 0.36 5.36
C TYR A 765 -4.53 0.77 5.55
N ARG A 766 -3.86 -0.16 5.88
CA ARG A 766 -2.42 0.09 5.98
C ARG A 766 -1.63 -0.93 5.14
N LYS A 767 -0.61 -0.33 4.48
CA LYS A 767 0.26 -1.20 3.67
C LYS A 767 1.67 -1.19 4.26
N TYR A 768 2.03 -2.41 4.56
CA TYR A 768 3.43 -2.55 5.01
C TYR A 768 4.29 -3.22 3.93
N ILE A 769 5.45 -2.47 3.76
CA ILE A 769 6.30 -3.02 2.70
C ILE A 769 7.72 -3.18 3.24
N ILE A 770 8.23 -4.29 2.95
CA ILE A 770 9.66 -4.47 3.27
C ILE A 770 10.34 -5.12 2.05
N ALA A 771 11.38 -4.42 1.70
CA ALA A 771 12.12 -5.00 0.56
C ALA A 771 12.79 -6.33 0.97
N LEU A 772 12.47 -7.28 0.04
CA LEU A 772 13.08 -8.59 0.34
C LEU A 772 14.60 -8.46 0.42
N SER A 773 15.23 -7.47 -0.32
CA SER A 773 16.69 -7.27 -0.28
C SER A 773 17.12 -6.74 1.11
N ASP A 774 16.15 -6.27 1.89
CA ASP A 774 16.48 -5.76 3.24
C ASP A 774 16.51 -6.89 4.27
N LEU A 775 15.91 -8.07 3.84
CA LEU A 775 16.02 -9.25 4.74
C LEU A 775 17.32 -10.00 4.47
N ASP A 776 18.10 -10.18 5.63
CA ASP A 776 19.47 -10.75 5.54
C ASP A 776 19.48 -12.04 4.73
N TYR A 777 18.38 -12.84 4.65
CA TYR A 777 18.35 -14.14 3.95
C TYR A 777 17.99 -13.93 2.46
N PHE A 778 17.42 -12.67 2.18
CA PHE A 778 16.98 -12.42 0.79
C PHE A 778 17.68 -11.19 0.22
N ARG A 779 18.64 -10.45 1.10
CA ARG A 779 19.35 -9.21 0.70
C ARG A 779 20.33 -9.50 -0.43
N GLN A 780 20.25 -8.48 -1.47
CA GLN A 780 21.16 -8.51 -2.62
C GLN A 780 22.39 -7.63 -2.34
N SER A 781 23.58 -8.08 -1.74
CA SER A 781 24.81 -7.26 -1.71
C SER A 781 25.78 -7.69 -2.82
N ALA A 782 26.59 -6.62 -3.45
CA ALA A 782 27.67 -6.80 -4.45
C ALA A 782 28.47 -8.09 -4.17
N GLY A 783 28.02 -8.84 -3.11
CA GLY A 783 28.66 -10.12 -2.76
C GLY A 783 27.64 -11.13 -2.21
N ASN A 784 26.34 -10.90 -2.22
CA ASN A 784 25.33 -11.89 -1.80
C ASN A 784 23.94 -11.47 -2.34
N MET A 785 23.68 -12.03 -3.51
CA MET A 785 22.40 -11.75 -4.20
C MET A 785 21.39 -12.86 -3.93
N TYR A 786 21.53 -13.76 -2.42
CA TYR A 786 20.54 -14.86 -2.34
C TYR A 786 20.23 -15.15 -0.87
N PRO A 787 19.01 -15.96 -0.49
CA PRO A 787 18.71 -16.30 0.90
C PRO A 787 19.60 -17.40 1.46
N GLU A 788 20.87 -17.34 1.78
CA GLU A 788 21.59 -18.43 2.51
C GLU A 788 20.75 -18.96 3.67
N MET A 789 19.63 -19.77 3.09
CA MET A 789 18.79 -20.31 4.18
C MET A 789 19.43 -21.57 4.76
N ALA A 790 19.33 -21.64 5.95
CA ALA A 790 20.00 -22.77 6.63
C ALA A 790 19.58 -24.12 6.02
N TYR A 791 20.49 -25.03 5.92
CA TYR A 791 20.30 -26.33 5.24
C TYR A 791 19.20 -27.15 5.92
N GLN A 792 18.79 -26.85 7.11
CA GLN A 792 17.79 -27.69 7.82
C GLN A 792 16.36 -27.38 7.33
N TYR A 793 16.25 -26.54 6.39
CA TYR A 793 14.89 -26.10 6.03
C TYR A 793 14.57 -26.56 4.61
N ALA A 794 15.38 -27.58 4.07
CA ALA A 794 15.12 -28.06 2.70
C ALA A 794 14.01 -29.12 2.70
N ASN A 795 13.33 -29.22 1.65
CA ASN A 795 12.08 -30.02 1.60
C ASN A 795 12.38 -31.52 1.53
N GLN A 796 13.62 -31.83 1.56
CA GLN A 796 13.97 -33.27 1.45
C GLN A 796 14.25 -33.86 2.83
N LEU A 797 14.23 -33.04 3.98
CA LEU A 797 14.39 -33.56 5.35
C LEU A 797 13.05 -34.06 5.89
N SER A 798 13.15 -35.12 6.70
CA SER A 798 11.92 -35.81 7.16
C SER A 798 11.14 -34.92 8.13
N SER A 799 11.75 -33.90 8.75
CA SER A 799 11.08 -33.01 9.73
C SER A 799 10.71 -31.67 9.08
N TYR A 800 10.80 -31.58 7.73
CA TYR A 800 10.65 -30.26 7.08
C TYR A 800 9.19 -29.82 7.08
N GLU A 801 9.04 -28.53 7.55
CA GLU A 801 7.78 -27.78 7.33
C GLU A 801 8.11 -26.36 6.84
N ASN A 802 7.22 -25.92 5.88
CA ASN A 802 7.50 -24.55 5.39
C ASN A 802 7.59 -23.56 6.56
N LEU A 803 8.65 -22.72 6.46
CA LEU A 803 8.69 -21.60 7.43
C LEU A 803 7.59 -20.58 7.15
N ARG A 804 7.00 -20.17 8.31
CA ARG A 804 5.89 -19.22 8.10
C ARG A 804 6.37 -17.79 8.38
N TYR A 805 5.94 -16.97 7.55
CA TYR A 805 6.26 -15.56 7.85
C TYR A 805 4.99 -14.71 7.77
N GLY A 806 5.08 -13.60 8.46
CA GLY A 806 3.90 -12.72 8.48
C GLY A 806 4.18 -11.46 9.30
N PHE A 807 3.17 -10.88 9.83
CA PHE A 807 3.37 -9.60 10.54
C PHE A 807 2.63 -9.64 11.88
N ASN A 808 3.26 -9.02 12.78
CA ASN A 808 2.54 -8.66 14.02
C ASN A 808 2.08 -7.20 13.98
N LEU A 809 0.74 -7.03 14.28
CA LEU A 809 0.20 -5.68 13.99
C LEU A 809 -0.44 -5.12 15.25
N VAL A 810 -0.22 -3.79 15.45
CA VAL A 810 -0.95 -3.02 16.49
C VAL A 810 -1.63 -1.81 15.82
N ASP A 811 -2.93 -1.62 16.27
CA ASP A 811 -3.66 -0.54 15.57
C ASP A 811 -3.43 0.79 16.31
N ALA A 812 -4.00 1.82 15.92
CA ALA A 812 -3.71 3.20 16.36
C ALA A 812 -4.31 3.45 17.74
N SER A 813 -5.19 2.52 18.21
CA SER A 813 -5.73 2.67 19.57
C SER A 813 -5.00 1.77 20.56
N GLY A 814 -3.87 1.14 20.06
CA GLY A 814 -3.00 0.33 20.95
C GLY A 814 -3.50 -1.11 21.09
N ASN A 815 -4.55 -1.48 20.26
CA ASN A 815 -5.02 -2.88 20.34
C ASN A 815 -4.14 -3.83 19.50
N ALA A 816 -3.65 -4.95 20.15
CA ALA A 816 -2.73 -5.89 19.45
C ALA A 816 -3.52 -7.03 18.80
N GLY A 817 -3.34 -7.33 17.37
CA GLY A 817 -4.11 -8.30 16.54
C GLY A 817 -3.44 -9.67 16.53
N GLY A 818 -2.19 -9.84 17.39
CA GLY A 818 -1.49 -11.14 17.42
C GLY A 818 -0.59 -11.34 16.19
N ASP A 819 0.06 -12.70 16.01
CA ASP A 819 0.98 -13.00 14.89
C ASP A 819 0.20 -13.59 13.70
N PHE A 820 0.13 -12.74 12.59
CA PHE A 820 -0.52 -13.25 11.35
C PHE A 820 0.54 -13.86 10.42
N MET A 821 0.74 -15.28 10.51
CA MET A 821 1.84 -15.98 9.80
C MET A 821 1.27 -16.76 8.61
N ASP A 822 0.69 -15.98 7.56
CA ASP A 822 -0.03 -16.63 6.44
C ASP A 822 0.94 -16.89 5.27
N GLY A 823 2.13 -16.33 5.35
CA GLY A 823 3.12 -16.56 4.27
C GLY A 823 4.00 -17.78 4.59
N GLN A 824 4.34 -18.42 3.51
CA GLN A 824 5.22 -19.59 3.70
C GLN A 824 6.46 -19.45 2.82
N ILE A 825 7.48 -19.94 3.43
CA ILE A 825 8.71 -19.94 2.63
C ILE A 825 9.05 -21.39 2.26
N VAL A 826 9.00 -21.56 0.91
CA VAL A 826 9.32 -22.93 0.45
C VAL A 826 10.81 -22.98 0.04
N ILE A 827 11.39 -23.99 0.72
CA ILE A 827 12.85 -24.03 0.47
C ILE A 827 13.22 -25.40 -0.11
N ILE A 828 13.95 -25.37 -1.22
CA ILE A 828 14.45 -26.66 -1.73
C ILE A 828 15.98 -26.63 -1.67
N ASP A 829 16.36 -27.91 -1.64
CA ASP A 829 17.83 -28.04 -1.77
C ASP A 829 18.27 -27.87 -3.23
N ASN A 830 19.00 -26.96 -3.45
CA ASN A 830 19.37 -26.77 -4.88
C ASN A 830 20.90 -26.77 -5.03
N ASP A 831 21.53 -27.09 -3.97
CA ASP A 831 23.00 -27.12 -4.14
C ASP A 831 23.48 -28.55 -4.44
N ARG A 832 24.26 -28.71 -5.47
CA ARG A 832 24.79 -30.05 -5.85
C ARG A 832 25.78 -30.55 -4.81
N PRO A 833 25.76 -31.88 -4.61
CA PRO A 833 26.73 -32.40 -3.65
C PRO A 833 28.18 -32.11 -4.08
N LEU A 834 28.87 -31.75 -3.07
CA LEU A 834 30.32 -31.66 -3.39
C LEU A 834 30.94 -33.05 -3.54
N ALA A 835 31.58 -33.10 -4.65
CA ALA A 835 32.25 -34.40 -4.86
C ALA A 835 33.71 -34.18 -5.24
N PHE A 836 34.42 -34.85 -4.39
CA PHE A 836 35.86 -34.75 -4.69
C PHE A 836 36.49 -36.15 -4.64
N ILE A 837 37.46 -36.21 -5.43
CA ILE A 837 38.22 -37.48 -5.36
C ILE A 837 39.58 -37.18 -4.72
N GLN A 838 39.66 -37.97 -3.63
CA GLN A 838 40.95 -37.83 -2.95
C GLN A 838 41.86 -39.05 -3.23
N ALA A 839 43.07 -38.68 -3.53
CA ALA A 839 44.00 -39.77 -3.84
C ALA A 839 45.24 -39.65 -2.96
N LYS A 840 45.64 -40.71 -2.53
CA LYS A 840 46.86 -40.75 -1.71
C LYS A 840 47.80 -41.85 -2.22
N ASP A 841 49.05 -41.44 -2.46
CA ASP A 841 50.01 -42.48 -2.89
C ASP A 841 50.93 -42.87 -1.74
N ASP A 842 51.30 -43.99 -1.58
CA ASP A 842 52.05 -44.56 -0.44
C ASP A 842 53.42 -43.90 -0.29
N LYS A 843 53.98 -43.35 -1.34
CA LYS A 843 55.31 -42.72 -1.28
C LYS A 843 55.24 -41.38 -0.52
N ASN A 844 54.21 -40.59 -0.53
CA ASN A 844 53.98 -39.36 0.26
C ASN A 844 52.58 -39.41 0.90
N PRO A 845 52.52 -40.25 1.94
CA PRO A 845 51.23 -40.54 2.55
C PRO A 845 50.61 -39.30 3.22
N ASP A 846 51.51 -38.17 3.34
CA ASP A 846 50.98 -36.96 4.01
C ASP A 846 50.49 -35.93 2.98
N GLN A 847 50.81 -36.36 1.67
CA GLN A 847 50.36 -35.42 0.61
C GLN A 847 49.10 -35.94 -0.07
N LEU A 848 47.98 -35.28 0.28
CA LEU A 848 46.69 -35.73 -0.27
C LEU A 848 46.38 -34.98 -1.57
N MET A 849 46.08 -35.84 -2.65
CA MET A 849 45.63 -35.24 -3.92
C MET A 849 44.10 -35.24 -4.01
N VAL A 850 43.60 -34.09 -4.53
CA VAL A 850 42.12 -34.05 -4.62
C VAL A 850 41.72 -33.54 -6.01
N GLY A 851 40.70 -34.09 -6.59
CA GLY A 851 40.13 -33.61 -7.87
C GLY A 851 38.62 -33.43 -7.75
N PRO A 852 38.07 -32.27 -8.30
CA PRO A 852 38.71 -31.21 -9.11
C PRO A 852 39.68 -30.37 -8.28
N SER A 853 40.79 -29.61 -8.99
CA SER A 853 41.90 -28.93 -8.28
C SER A 853 41.54 -27.46 -8.04
N ASN A 854 42.18 -26.67 -7.01
CA ASN A 854 42.06 -25.23 -6.66
C ASN A 854 40.90 -25.00 -5.71
N VAL A 855 40.80 -26.08 -4.82
CA VAL A 855 39.73 -25.93 -3.83
C VAL A 855 40.36 -25.88 -2.43
N LEU A 856 39.97 -24.98 -1.44
CA LEU A 856 40.50 -24.89 -0.07
C LEU A 856 40.35 -26.24 0.65
N PRO A 857 41.48 -26.62 1.27
CA PRO A 857 41.56 -27.97 1.87
C PRO A 857 40.48 -28.18 2.95
N THR A 858 40.00 -27.21 3.69
CA THR A 858 38.97 -27.35 4.74
C THR A 858 37.62 -27.79 4.13
N TYR A 859 37.38 -27.71 2.82
CA TYR A 859 36.04 -27.99 2.23
C TYR A 859 36.03 -29.38 1.59
N VAL A 860 37.21 -30.02 1.47
CA VAL A 860 37.35 -31.36 0.86
C VAL A 860 37.18 -32.43 1.94
N ASP A 861 37.35 -31.95 3.29
CA ASP A 861 37.35 -32.94 4.38
C ASP A 861 35.94 -33.10 4.96
N GLY A 862 34.95 -32.69 4.20
CA GLY A 862 33.62 -33.21 4.64
C GLY A 862 32.73 -32.06 5.10
N GLN A 863 33.26 -30.79 5.02
CA GLN A 863 32.39 -29.64 5.32
C GLN A 863 31.75 -29.09 4.04
N TRP A 864 30.57 -29.20 4.18
CA TRP A 864 29.88 -28.63 2.99
C TRP A 864 30.09 -27.11 2.94
N ALA A 865 30.41 -26.61 1.59
CA ALA A 865 30.43 -25.16 1.34
C ALA A 865 29.83 -24.86 -0.04
N CYS A 866 29.20 -23.65 -0.14
CA CYS A 866 28.70 -23.23 -1.46
C CYS A 866 29.84 -22.65 -2.31
N LEU A 867 30.11 -23.41 -3.46
CA LEU A 867 31.34 -23.06 -4.21
C LEU A 867 31.02 -22.06 -5.32
N ALA A 868 29.84 -21.49 -5.37
CA ALA A 868 29.42 -20.62 -6.47
C ALA A 868 29.92 -19.19 -6.23
N GLU A 869 30.34 -18.36 -7.33
CA GLU A 869 30.83 -16.96 -7.30
C GLU A 869 29.66 -15.99 -7.10
N LYS A 870 29.86 -15.04 -6.12
CA LYS A 870 28.83 -14.06 -5.71
C LYS A 870 28.57 -13.05 -6.84
N THR A 871 28.69 -13.46 -8.11
CA THR A 871 28.64 -12.52 -9.25
C THR A 871 27.25 -12.52 -9.89
N GLY A 872 26.27 -13.28 -9.18
CA GLY A 872 24.88 -13.07 -9.72
C GLY A 872 24.66 -13.97 -10.93
N LYS A 873 25.74 -14.77 -11.51
CA LYS A 873 25.58 -15.67 -12.68
C LYS A 873 25.54 -17.13 -12.23
N SER A 874 25.20 -17.51 -11.08
CA SER A 874 25.06 -18.93 -10.67
C SER A 874 23.73 -19.52 -11.16
N GLU A 875 23.01 -18.82 -12.07
CA GLU A 875 21.60 -18.87 -12.49
C GLU A 875 21.41 -19.94 -13.58
N GLU A 876 22.32 -21.15 -13.69
CA GLU A 876 21.92 -22.30 -14.54
C GLU A 876 22.42 -23.61 -13.92
N ARG A 877 22.59 -23.75 -12.52
CA ARG A 877 23.38 -24.89 -12.00
C ARG A 877 22.47 -25.84 -11.21
N ASN A 878 21.05 -25.78 -11.34
CA ASN A 878 20.13 -26.83 -10.87
C ASN A 878 20.15 -28.05 -11.81
N GLY A 879 20.47 -29.17 -11.11
CA GLY A 879 20.43 -30.32 -12.05
C GLY A 879 21.85 -30.85 -12.30
N VAL A 880 22.26 -31.32 -13.43
CA VAL A 880 23.57 -32.01 -13.63
C VAL A 880 24.65 -30.95 -13.89
N GLU A 881 25.64 -31.06 -13.03
CA GLU A 881 26.82 -30.21 -13.34
C GLU A 881 28.03 -31.10 -13.65
N ASP A 882 28.56 -30.53 -14.81
CA ASP A 882 29.71 -31.33 -15.27
C ASP A 882 31.02 -30.59 -14.92
N TRP A 883 31.69 -31.30 -14.07
CA TRP A 883 33.10 -30.85 -13.97
C TRP A 883 34.01 -31.75 -14.82
N VAL A 884 33.97 -31.32 -16.12
CA VAL A 884 34.65 -32.26 -17.05
C VAL A 884 35.78 -31.50 -17.75
N PHE A 885 36.74 -32.26 -18.12
CA PHE A 885 37.83 -31.60 -18.87
C PHE A 885 37.46 -31.44 -20.34
N GLN A 886 37.65 -30.51 -21.18
CA GLN A 886 37.38 -30.26 -22.62
C GLN A 886 38.18 -31.22 -23.50
N SER A 887 39.58 -31.35 -23.09
CA SER A 887 40.42 -32.37 -23.78
C SER A 887 41.51 -32.87 -22.80
N ILE A 888 42.04 -34.12 -22.98
CA ILE A 888 43.03 -34.76 -22.08
C ILE A 888 44.30 -33.89 -22.03
N SER A 889 44.54 -33.10 -23.14
CA SER A 889 45.73 -32.24 -23.15
C SER A 889 45.40 -30.85 -22.61
N ASP A 890 43.85 -30.72 -22.34
CA ASP A 890 43.38 -29.41 -21.83
C ASP A 890 42.17 -29.64 -20.90
N PRO A 891 42.61 -29.80 -19.54
CA PRO A 891 41.59 -30.21 -18.56
C PRO A 891 40.40 -29.25 -18.53
N GLY A 892 40.35 -28.07 -19.22
CA GLY A 892 39.23 -27.12 -19.34
C GLY A 892 38.87 -26.49 -17.99
N ASN A 893 38.32 -25.31 -17.95
CA ASN A 893 37.88 -24.56 -16.76
C ASN A 893 36.47 -24.97 -16.33
N ILE A 894 36.67 -25.11 -14.89
CA ILE A 894 35.30 -25.25 -14.32
C ILE A 894 34.82 -23.86 -13.90
N PHE A 895 33.82 -23.38 -14.59
CA PHE A 895 33.37 -21.99 -14.38
C PHE A 895 32.25 -21.97 -13.33
N GLY A 896 32.28 -20.75 -12.57
CA GLY A 896 31.08 -20.56 -11.72
C GLY A 896 31.39 -20.85 -10.24
N VAL A 897 32.68 -20.94 -9.79
CA VAL A 897 33.05 -21.15 -8.38
C VAL A 897 33.65 -19.85 -7.83
N ASP A 898 33.16 -19.52 -6.53
CA ASP A 898 33.61 -18.27 -5.89
C ASP A 898 35.10 -18.34 -5.58
N SER A 899 35.67 -17.13 -5.77
CA SER A 899 37.15 -17.08 -5.62
C SER A 899 37.55 -17.35 -4.17
N LYS A 900 36.66 -17.25 -3.16
CA LYS A 900 36.99 -17.47 -1.73
C LYS A 900 37.26 -18.95 -1.46
N PHE A 901 36.91 -19.82 -2.38
CA PHE A 901 37.03 -21.28 -2.14
C PHE A 901 38.24 -21.82 -2.90
N LYS A 902 38.62 -20.78 -3.47
CA LYS A 902 39.81 -21.16 -4.24
C LYS A 902 41.06 -20.98 -3.35
N ILE A 903 41.76 -22.03 -3.43
CA ILE A 903 43.06 -21.88 -2.73
C ILE A 903 43.82 -20.67 -3.29
N THR A 904 43.65 -20.36 -4.73
CA THR A 904 44.25 -19.19 -5.40
C THR A 904 43.18 -18.48 -6.24
N ALA A 905 42.55 -17.30 -5.91
CA ALA A 905 41.39 -16.56 -6.44
C ALA A 905 41.55 -16.28 -7.94
N THR A 906 42.76 -16.24 -8.69
CA THR A 906 43.02 -15.87 -10.09
C THR A 906 43.04 -17.10 -11.00
N LEU A 907 43.32 -18.49 -10.38
CA LEU A 907 43.29 -19.72 -11.20
C LEU A 907 41.88 -20.32 -11.21
N PRO A 908 41.50 -20.91 -12.46
CA PRO A 908 40.15 -21.47 -12.53
C PRO A 908 40.04 -22.82 -11.80
N PHE A 909 39.06 -23.09 -11.16
CA PHE A 909 38.73 -24.51 -10.83
C PHE A 909 38.91 -25.40 -12.06
N ALA A 910 39.69 -26.50 -12.02
CA ALA A 910 39.99 -27.31 -13.24
C ALA A 910 39.72 -28.79 -12.95
N ALA A 911 39.22 -29.43 -13.93
CA ALA A 911 38.89 -30.87 -13.80
C ALA A 911 40.15 -31.73 -13.91
N ILE A 912 41.08 -31.64 -12.98
CA ILE A 912 42.31 -32.44 -12.94
C ILE A 912 42.69 -32.66 -11.48
N LEU A 913 43.28 -33.84 -11.14
CA LEU A 913 43.73 -34.14 -9.77
C LEU A 913 45.04 -33.39 -9.47
N ALA A 914 44.99 -32.83 -8.15
CA ALA A 914 46.19 -32.08 -7.73
C ALA A 914 46.34 -32.16 -6.21
N ARG A 915 47.58 -31.53 -5.67
CA ARG A 915 47.81 -31.59 -4.22
C ARG A 915 46.76 -30.76 -3.47
N LYS A 916 46.14 -31.30 -2.35
CA LYS A 916 44.96 -30.81 -1.61
C LYS A 916 45.26 -29.45 -0.98
N SER A 917 46.52 -28.98 -0.63
CA SER A 917 46.77 -27.75 0.16
C SER A 917 47.49 -26.71 -0.70
N THR A 918 48.00 -27.03 -1.94
CA THR A 918 48.87 -26.03 -2.61
C THR A 918 48.48 -25.91 -4.07
N ASN A 919 47.08 -26.78 -4.53
CA ASN A 919 46.67 -26.80 -5.96
C ASN A 919 47.85 -27.05 -6.90
N GLU A 920 49.22 -27.49 -6.44
CA GLU A 920 50.38 -27.90 -7.28
C GLU A 920 50.10 -29.24 -7.97
N PRO A 921 50.39 -29.45 -9.35
CA PRO A 921 50.11 -30.71 -10.05
C PRO A 921 50.52 -31.94 -9.21
N SER A 922 49.46 -32.99 -9.08
CA SER A 922 49.69 -34.29 -8.41
C SER A 922 50.89 -35.01 -9.04
N THR A 923 52.01 -35.36 -8.18
CA THR A 923 53.15 -36.08 -8.81
C THR A 923 53.04 -37.58 -8.51
N LEU A 924 51.60 -37.91 -8.67
CA LEU A 924 51.49 -39.38 -8.54
C LEU A 924 52.39 -40.08 -9.57
N GLU A 925 53.16 -41.03 -9.11
CA GLU A 925 54.28 -41.59 -9.91
C GLU A 925 53.97 -43.05 -10.27
N ILE A 926 54.41 -43.31 -11.32
CA ILE A 926 54.17 -44.72 -11.71
C ILE A 926 54.77 -45.65 -10.64
N ASP A 927 54.18 -46.83 -10.32
CA ASP A 927 54.67 -47.96 -9.50
C ASP A 927 54.53 -47.61 -8.01
N VAL A 928 53.79 -46.51 -7.69
CA VAL A 928 53.42 -46.22 -6.29
C VAL A 928 51.89 -46.42 -6.14
N PRO A 929 51.49 -47.39 -5.16
CA PRO A 929 50.05 -47.62 -4.97
C PRO A 929 49.31 -46.32 -4.61
N VAL A 930 48.29 -46.10 -5.40
CA VAL A 930 47.49 -44.89 -5.09
C VAL A 930 46.08 -45.33 -4.66
N THR A 931 45.71 -44.74 -3.49
CA THR A 931 44.34 -44.98 -3.03
C THR A 931 43.44 -43.78 -3.37
N PHE A 932 42.38 -44.14 -4.02
CA PHE A 932 41.40 -43.07 -4.33
C PHE A 932 40.20 -43.20 -3.40
N GLU A 933 39.89 -42.01 -2.86
CA GLU A 933 38.70 -41.94 -2.00
C GLU A 933 37.78 -40.81 -2.45
N THR A 934 36.42 -41.18 -2.38
CA THR A 934 35.49 -40.09 -2.71
C THR A 934 35.15 -39.29 -1.46
N LYS A 935 35.28 -38.03 -1.61
CA LYS A 935 34.79 -37.13 -0.55
C LYS A 935 33.52 -36.40 -1.01
N LEU A 936 32.58 -36.83 -0.24
CA LEU A 936 31.29 -36.30 -0.71
C LEU A 936 30.64 -35.50 0.42
N SER A 937 30.22 -34.45 0.08
CA SER A 937 29.46 -33.68 1.08
C SER A 937 28.28 -32.96 0.41
N ASP A 938 27.32 -32.96 1.23
CA ASP A 938 26.13 -32.22 0.72
C ASP A 938 25.62 -31.27 1.81
N ASN A 939 25.04 -30.20 1.19
CA ASN A 939 24.56 -29.18 2.16
C ASN A 939 23.31 -29.67 2.90
N VAL A 940 22.54 -30.59 2.27
CA VAL A 940 21.32 -31.12 2.92
C VAL A 940 21.16 -32.59 2.50
N GLY A 941 20.97 -33.44 3.54
CA GLY A 941 20.55 -34.82 3.16
C GLY A 941 21.76 -35.67 2.77
N ASN A 942 21.46 -36.93 2.08
CA ASN A 942 22.55 -37.90 1.81
C ASN A 942 23.05 -37.78 0.37
N VAL A 943 24.37 -38.11 0.15
CA VAL A 943 24.95 -38.13 -1.21
C VAL A 943 25.34 -39.59 -1.54
N SER A 944 24.92 -39.99 -2.77
CA SER A 944 25.28 -41.38 -3.15
C SER A 944 26.04 -41.36 -4.48
N ILE A 945 26.96 -42.42 -4.70
CA ILE A 945 27.76 -42.54 -5.94
C ILE A 945 26.94 -43.30 -6.99
N GLU A 946 26.63 -42.61 -8.10
CA GLU A 946 25.87 -43.27 -9.20
C GLU A 946 26.81 -44.12 -10.07
N SER A 947 27.94 -43.53 -10.40
CA SER A 947 28.94 -44.31 -11.17
C SER A 947 30.34 -43.76 -10.89
N TRP A 948 31.38 -44.73 -10.97
CA TRP A 948 32.80 -44.37 -10.73
C TRP A 948 33.71 -45.25 -11.58
N TYR A 949 34.43 -44.48 -12.56
CA TYR A 949 35.21 -45.27 -13.54
C TYR A 949 36.64 -44.74 -13.59
N LEU A 950 37.61 -45.73 -13.90
CA LEU A 950 38.98 -45.33 -14.26
C LEU A 950 39.27 -45.67 -15.74
N ARG A 951 39.76 -44.67 -16.45
CA ARG A 951 39.98 -44.88 -17.91
C ARG A 951 41.40 -44.46 -18.27
N ASP A 952 41.88 -45.09 -19.49
CA ASP A 952 43.27 -44.78 -19.88
C ASP A 952 43.28 -43.52 -20.76
N LYS A 953 44.47 -43.02 -21.41
CA LYS A 953 44.67 -41.74 -22.13
C LYS A 953 43.77 -41.65 -23.37
N ASP A 954 43.27 -42.82 -23.86
CA ASP A 954 42.39 -42.79 -25.06
C ASP A 954 40.92 -42.96 -24.64
N ALA A 955 40.63 -42.90 -23.26
CA ALA A 955 39.26 -42.96 -22.69
C ALA A 955 38.69 -44.38 -22.75
N ALA A 956 39.63 -45.29 -22.92
CA ALA A 956 39.14 -46.68 -22.83
C ALA A 956 39.02 -47.10 -21.35
N LEU A 957 37.88 -47.79 -21.07
CA LEU A 957 37.60 -48.20 -19.68
C LEU A 957 38.68 -49.16 -19.17
N LEU A 958 39.35 -48.76 -18.12
CA LEU A 958 40.34 -49.65 -17.46
C LEU A 958 39.68 -50.41 -16.31
N LYS A 959 38.85 -49.60 -15.58
CA LYS A 959 38.16 -50.27 -14.47
C LYS A 959 36.85 -49.54 -14.15
N ASP A 960 35.70 -50.46 -13.83
CA ASP A 960 34.44 -49.93 -13.28
C ASP A 960 34.43 -50.07 -11.75
N ILE A 961 34.68 -49.00 -11.09
CA ILE A 961 34.87 -48.97 -9.62
C ILE A 961 33.51 -49.09 -8.91
N GLY A 962 32.31 -48.80 -9.48
CA GLY A 962 30.95 -48.98 -8.94
C GLY A 962 30.64 -47.94 -7.85
N ALA A 963 29.94 -48.31 -6.63
CA ALA A 963 29.50 -47.35 -5.60
C ALA A 963 30.45 -47.39 -4.40
N ALA A 964 31.74 -47.93 -4.64
CA ALA A 964 32.68 -48.02 -3.51
C ALA A 964 33.20 -46.63 -3.13
N ALA A 965 33.39 -46.39 -1.79
CA ALA A 965 33.85 -45.07 -1.28
C ALA A 965 35.38 -44.94 -1.41
N LYS A 966 36.14 -46.17 -1.69
CA LYS A 966 37.61 -46.10 -1.85
C LYS A 966 38.05 -47.13 -2.91
N TYR A 967 39.07 -46.77 -3.59
CA TYR A 967 39.58 -47.69 -4.63
C TYR A 967 41.10 -47.50 -4.75
N MET A 968 41.87 -48.66 -4.82
CA MET A 968 43.34 -48.57 -4.93
C MET A 968 43.79 -49.07 -6.31
N HIS A 969 44.76 -48.32 -6.84
CA HIS A 969 45.25 -48.73 -8.17
C HIS A 969 46.73 -48.39 -8.30
N ILE A 970 47.50 -49.34 -9.03
CA ILE A 970 48.93 -49.02 -9.31
C ILE A 970 49.07 -48.70 -10.81
N PHE A 971 49.64 -47.53 -11.05
CA PHE A 971 49.79 -47.08 -12.45
C PHE A 971 51.19 -47.44 -12.96
N ARG A 972 51.21 -48.12 -14.19
CA ARG A 972 52.52 -48.66 -14.63
C ARG A 972 53.09 -47.81 -15.76
N ILE A 973 52.38 -46.82 -16.22
CA ILE A 973 52.85 -46.00 -17.36
C ILE A 973 52.55 -44.53 -17.04
N ALA A 974 53.76 -43.74 -17.23
CA ALA A 974 53.55 -42.29 -17.00
C ALA A 974 52.73 -41.68 -18.14
N GLU A 975 51.54 -41.28 -17.76
CA GLU A 975 50.63 -40.67 -18.75
C GLU A 975 49.39 -40.15 -18.02
N ASN A 976 48.35 -39.64 -18.81
CA ASN A 976 47.11 -39.12 -18.18
C ASN A 976 45.99 -40.16 -18.25
N TYR A 977 45.56 -40.29 -17.00
CA TYR A 977 44.38 -41.19 -16.90
C TYR A 977 43.13 -40.37 -16.56
N VAL A 978 41.92 -41.10 -16.73
CA VAL A 978 40.67 -40.33 -16.51
C VAL A 978 39.82 -41.08 -15.49
N MET A 979 39.55 -40.15 -14.48
CA MET A 979 38.55 -40.69 -13.54
C MET A 979 37.19 -40.00 -13.74
N GLU A 980 36.19 -40.91 -13.77
CA GLU A 980 34.83 -40.38 -13.96
C GLU A 980 33.93 -40.80 -12.79
N LEU A 981 33.53 -39.70 -12.14
CA LEU A 981 32.64 -39.96 -10.99
C LEU A 981 31.33 -39.18 -11.14
N LYS A 982 30.34 -39.92 -10.96
CA LYS A 982 29.02 -39.28 -10.98
C LYS A 982 28.31 -39.53 -9.65
N VAL A 983 28.01 -38.33 -8.95
CA VAL A 983 27.32 -38.50 -7.66
C VAL A 983 26.00 -37.72 -7.69
N GLN A 984 25.14 -38.20 -6.86
CA GLN A 984 23.85 -37.49 -6.80
C GLN A 984 23.36 -37.43 -5.35
N ASP A 985 22.66 -36.42 -5.07
CA ASP A 985 22.10 -36.31 -3.70
C ASP A 985 20.62 -36.66 -3.70
N ASP A 986 20.00 -36.47 -2.56
CA ASP A 986 18.57 -36.91 -2.50
C ASP A 986 17.65 -35.68 -2.56
N ALA A 987 18.10 -34.63 -3.35
CA ALA A 987 17.26 -33.43 -3.51
C ALA A 987 15.93 -33.74 -4.20
N ARG A 988 14.93 -33.02 -3.87
CA ARG A 988 13.59 -33.22 -4.47
C ARG A 988 13.25 -32.02 -5.37
N ASN A 989 12.32 -32.18 -6.34
CA ASN A 989 11.84 -31.05 -7.18
C ASN A 989 10.99 -30.09 -6.35
N TRP A 990 10.80 -28.95 -7.05
CA TRP A 990 9.76 -28.10 -6.42
C TRP A 990 8.45 -28.87 -6.22
N PRO A 991 7.89 -28.78 -5.06
CA PRO A 991 6.61 -29.49 -4.87
C PRO A 991 5.51 -28.95 -5.78
N ALA A 992 4.82 -29.88 -6.45
CA ALA A 992 3.66 -29.47 -7.27
C ALA A 992 2.66 -28.65 -6.44
N ASN A 993 2.53 -29.03 -5.13
CA ASN A 993 1.74 -28.24 -4.17
C ASN A 993 2.65 -27.69 -3.06
N PRO A 994 2.89 -26.33 -3.00
CA PRO A 994 3.82 -25.71 -2.03
C PRO A 994 3.38 -25.95 -0.58
N ASP A 995 2.13 -26.31 -0.36
CA ASP A 995 1.64 -26.60 1.01
C ASP A 995 1.97 -28.05 1.42
N SER A 996 2.47 -28.80 0.40
CA SER A 996 2.88 -30.19 0.69
C SER A 996 4.28 -30.42 0.10
N PRO A 997 5.19 -29.79 0.65
CA PRO A 997 6.52 -29.75 0.03
C PRO A 997 7.24 -31.11 0.13
N ARG A 998 6.64 -32.07 0.85
CA ARG A 998 7.30 -33.39 1.00
C ARG A 998 6.90 -34.33 -0.14
N ASN A 999 5.89 -34.02 -0.78
CA ASN A 999 5.42 -34.94 -1.85
C ASN A 999 6.04 -34.57 -3.20
N ALA A 1000 7.04 -33.77 -3.08
CA ALA A 1000 7.68 -33.43 -4.37
C ALA A 1000 8.45 -34.63 -4.94
N THR A 1001 8.40 -34.81 -6.27
CA THR A 1001 9.11 -35.94 -6.92
C THR A 1001 10.63 -35.78 -6.77
N SER A 1002 11.32 -36.94 -6.76
CA SER A 1002 12.80 -36.92 -6.65
C SER A 1002 13.43 -36.24 -7.89
N ASN A 1003 14.25 -35.28 -7.59
CA ASN A 1003 15.09 -34.63 -8.63
C ASN A 1003 16.51 -34.43 -8.09
N PRO A 1004 17.21 -35.51 -8.10
CA PRO A 1004 18.53 -35.43 -7.48
C PRO A 1004 19.46 -34.45 -8.22
N ASN A 1005 20.11 -33.69 -7.42
CA ASN A 1005 21.22 -32.93 -8.01
C ASN A 1005 22.45 -33.83 -8.22
N VAL A 1006 22.93 -33.54 -9.50
CA VAL A 1006 24.01 -34.50 -9.85
C VAL A 1006 25.29 -33.71 -10.12
N ARG A 1007 26.35 -34.33 -9.49
CA ARG A 1007 27.68 -33.82 -9.88
C ARG A 1007 28.48 -34.91 -10.61
N TYR A 1008 28.70 -34.40 -11.88
CA TYR A 1008 29.51 -35.34 -12.69
C TYR A 1008 30.95 -34.82 -12.76
N LEU A 1009 31.72 -35.73 -12.22
CA LEU A 1009 33.15 -35.37 -12.21
C LEU A 1009 33.95 -36.27 -13.18
N LYS A 1010 34.53 -35.54 -14.16
CA LYS A 1010 35.48 -36.24 -15.06
C LYS A 1010 36.83 -35.51 -15.04
N ILE A 1011 37.67 -36.27 -14.32
CA ILE A 1011 38.90 -35.48 -14.10
C ILE A 1011 40.11 -36.28 -14.59
N ILE A 1012 41.11 -35.54 -14.88
CA ILE A 1012 42.36 -36.16 -15.37
C ILE A 1012 43.26 -36.48 -14.17
N VAL A 1013 43.77 -37.72 -14.21
CA VAL A 1013 44.74 -38.10 -13.17
C VAL A 1013 46.14 -38.18 -13.82
N PRO A 1014 46.87 -37.17 -13.60
CA PRO A 1014 48.22 -37.16 -14.21
C PRO A 1014 49.20 -38.04 -13.43
N ILE A 1015 49.83 -38.93 -14.20
CA ILE A 1015 50.82 -39.83 -13.55
C ILE A 1015 52.20 -39.53 -14.15
N SER A 1016 52.96 -38.99 -13.40
CA SER A 1016 54.29 -38.57 -13.86
C SER A 1016 55.33 -39.67 -13.65
N SER A 1017 56.20 -39.68 -14.57
CA SER A 1017 57.39 -40.54 -14.35
C SER A 1017 58.08 -40.15 -13.04
N SER A 1018 58.37 -40.90 -12.12
CA SER A 1018 58.99 -40.49 -10.84
C SER A 1018 59.99 -39.35 -11.05
N ARG A 1019 59.67 -37.92 -10.46
CA ARG A 1019 60.69 -36.86 -10.59
C ARG A 1019 60.80 -36.09 -9.27
N LEU A 1020 62.18 -35.98 -8.60
CA LEU A 1020 62.71 -35.03 -7.60
C LEU A 1020 62.26 -33.58 -7.88
N ASP A 1021 61.01 -32.55 -7.09
CA ASP A 1021 60.23 -31.39 -6.59
C ASP A 1021 60.92 -30.06 -6.89
N ILE A 1022 60.30 -28.83 -7.27
CA ILE A 1022 60.13 -27.52 -6.60
C ILE A 1022 59.35 -26.60 -7.54
N ARG A 1023 58.14 -25.52 -6.98
CA ARG A 1023 57.03 -24.61 -7.35
C ARG A 1023 57.49 -23.16 -7.22
N THR A 1024 56.59 -22.07 -7.74
CA THR A 1024 55.23 -21.50 -7.87
C THR A 1024 55.33 -20.10 -8.46
N ILE A 1025 54.30 -19.19 -9.03
CA ILE A 1025 53.41 -18.13 -8.49
C ILE A 1025 52.64 -17.52 -9.68
N ASP A 1026 51.32 -17.33 -9.64
CA ASP A 1026 49.98 -16.76 -9.85
C ASP A 1026 50.04 -15.40 -10.55
N LYS A 1027 49.26 -15.04 -11.62
CA LYS A 1027 48.91 -13.68 -12.10
C LYS A 1027 47.40 -13.61 -12.35
N THR A 1028 46.38 -13.32 -11.74
CA THR A 1028 45.09 -12.70 -12.14
C THR A 1028 45.31 -11.64 -13.22
N PHE A 1029 45.00 -11.87 -14.31
CA PHE A 1029 43.83 -11.37 -15.07
C PHE A 1029 44.17 -10.00 -15.68
N LYS A 1030 44.15 -9.78 -16.76
CA LYS A 1030 43.28 -8.92 -17.56
C LYS A 1030 44.11 -8.26 -18.67
#